data_AF-A0AAN7RXP1-F1
#
_entry.id   AF-A0AAN7RXP1-F1
#
_cell.length_a   1.000
_cell.length_b   1.000
_cell.length_c   1.000
_cell.angle_alpha   90.00
_cell.angle_beta   90.00
_cell.angle_gamma   90.00
#
_symmetry.space_group_name_H-M   'P 1'
#
loop_
_entity.id
_entity.type
_entity.pdbx_description
1 polymer ?
#
loop_
_entity_poly.entity_id
_entity_poly.type
_entity_poly.pdbx_seq_one_letter_code
_entity_poly.pdbx_strand_id
1 'polypeptide(L)'
;MQEIKDQVYPGVWASGIPGKAKNAELVVVKLKEGARPIRVKQYPLKLEDRRGVKHIIDEFIKFGLLTECSPEYNTPILPDKKPDGKTYRLVQDLRAINRIVEDLHPVVANPYTLLTSLKETYEWFTVLDLKDAFFCLTLAPESRNFFAFEWENPDSGRKTQLTWTVLPQGFKNSPTIFGNQLAKELEVWERPPGNGTLLQYVDDILIATEKEEECKEWTVSLLNFLGLSGYRVSLQKVQILKKEVIYLGFVISKGQRQLGNDRKEAICRTPEPTTVKELRTFLGMTGWCRLWIYNYGLLVKPLYELLKNSQTQLTWTDEAKRAFKELKLELMRAPALGLPDITKPFWLFSYERQGVALGILAQRLGPYKRAVAYFSKQLDEVSKGWPGCLRAVAAVVLIIQEARKFTLGQKMVVHTSHAVTSVLEQKGGHWLSPSRFLKYQAVLMEQDDIEIVTSAVINPASFLSNKQEMKTVVHDCIETIETVYASRPDLKDEPLEEADHTWYTDGSSFVKNGVRMAGYAVTTTDQVVEAKSLPKGTSAQRAEIVALVRALELAKGLRVNIWTDSKYAFGVVHAHGAIWKERGLLTAQGKGIKHADIILRLLEAVQLPSAVAIMHCKGHQKGNTDREVGNKLADYEARQAAEQGDPLEEKWSGPFQVLLTTYTAVKLEKHAAWIHYSRIKKAPTGPWKSQPTGPTSVRLTRK
;
A
#
# COMPACT_ATOMS: atom_id res chain seq x y z
N MET A 1 37.24 -28.98 3.79
CA MET A 1 36.05 -29.86 3.90
C MET A 1 36.36 -31.17 4.59
N GLN A 2 37.31 -31.98 4.08
CA GLN A 2 37.69 -33.23 4.75
C GLN A 2 38.14 -33.00 6.19
N GLU A 3 39.02 -32.01 6.39
CA GLU A 3 39.49 -31.61 7.72
C GLU A 3 38.36 -31.24 8.71
N ILE A 4 37.29 -30.59 8.25
CA ILE A 4 36.13 -30.27 9.10
C ILE A 4 35.33 -31.54 9.41
N LYS A 5 35.14 -32.43 8.43
CA LYS A 5 34.45 -33.70 8.64
C LYS A 5 35.14 -34.56 9.71
N ASP A 6 36.47 -34.53 9.75
CA ASP A 6 37.25 -35.31 10.69
C ASP A 6 37.17 -34.76 12.14
N GLN A 7 36.74 -33.49 12.30
CA GLN A 7 36.62 -32.79 13.58
C GLN A 7 35.18 -32.70 14.13
N VAL A 8 34.18 -33.15 13.35
CA VAL A 8 32.77 -33.05 13.74
C VAL A 8 32.16 -34.42 13.99
N TYR A 9 31.19 -34.47 14.90
CA TYR A 9 30.40 -35.66 15.18
C TYR A 9 29.85 -36.24 13.86
N PRO A 10 30.22 -37.48 13.48
CA PRO A 10 29.86 -38.03 12.17
C PRO A 10 28.35 -38.07 11.92
N GLY A 11 27.56 -38.21 13.01
CA GLY A 11 26.11 -38.22 12.94
C GLY A 11 25.48 -36.85 12.64
N VAL A 12 26.23 -35.74 12.55
CA VAL A 12 25.66 -34.45 12.12
C VAL A 12 25.19 -34.50 10.67
N TRP A 13 25.82 -35.31 9.82
CA TRP A 13 25.49 -35.38 8.41
C TRP A 13 24.27 -36.27 8.18
N ALA A 14 23.36 -35.81 7.31
CA ALA A 14 22.16 -36.59 7.01
C ALA A 14 22.49 -37.92 6.29
N SER A 15 22.03 -39.04 6.85
CA SER A 15 22.29 -40.40 6.39
C SER A 15 21.05 -41.16 5.89
N GLY A 16 19.93 -40.44 5.67
CA GLY A 16 18.64 -41.00 5.24
C GLY A 16 17.63 -41.21 6.37
N ILE A 17 18.09 -41.24 7.62
CA ILE A 17 17.24 -41.19 8.81
C ILE A 17 17.11 -39.72 9.25
N PRO A 18 15.90 -39.17 9.41
CA PRO A 18 15.73 -37.82 9.92
C PRO A 18 16.34 -37.63 11.31
N GLY A 19 16.67 -36.38 11.62
CA GLY A 19 17.10 -36.00 12.96
C GLY A 19 15.98 -36.17 13.98
N LYS A 20 16.35 -36.13 15.26
CA LYS A 20 15.40 -36.05 16.38
C LYS A 20 15.99 -35.12 17.43
N ALA A 21 15.38 -33.95 17.60
CA ALA A 21 15.83 -32.97 18.58
C ALA A 21 15.70 -33.55 19.99
N LYS A 22 16.81 -33.64 20.72
CA LYS A 22 16.86 -34.31 22.03
C LYS A 22 16.19 -33.51 23.13
N ASN A 23 16.27 -32.19 23.05
CA ASN A 23 15.81 -31.26 24.09
C ASN A 23 14.49 -30.58 23.72
N ALA A 24 13.84 -31.00 22.64
CA ALA A 24 12.58 -30.44 22.21
C ALA A 24 11.40 -31.03 22.98
N GLU A 25 10.54 -30.16 23.49
CA GLU A 25 9.24 -30.56 24.03
C GLU A 25 8.33 -31.12 22.93
N LEU A 26 7.38 -31.95 23.34
CA LEU A 26 6.37 -32.46 22.42
C LEU A 26 5.51 -31.31 21.91
N VAL A 27 5.33 -31.24 20.60
CA VAL A 27 4.54 -30.19 19.96
C VAL A 27 3.05 -30.49 20.14
N VAL A 28 2.37 -29.63 20.89
CA VAL A 28 0.91 -29.63 21.05
C VAL A 28 0.29 -28.62 20.09
N VAL A 29 -0.65 -29.06 19.26
CA VAL A 29 -1.39 -28.22 18.31
C VAL A 29 -2.72 -27.85 18.91
N LYS A 30 -3.00 -26.55 19.02
CA LYS A 30 -4.28 -26.03 19.51
C LYS A 30 -5.21 -25.66 18.36
N LEU A 31 -6.46 -26.07 18.47
CA LEU A 31 -7.52 -25.72 17.53
C LEU A 31 -8.28 -24.49 18.04
N LYS A 32 -8.83 -23.71 17.11
CA LYS A 32 -9.71 -22.58 17.42
C LYS A 32 -10.95 -23.06 18.17
N GLU A 33 -11.48 -22.21 19.04
CA GLU A 33 -12.71 -22.50 19.79
C GLU A 33 -13.85 -22.91 18.85
N GLY A 34 -14.53 -24.01 19.18
CA GLY A 34 -15.60 -24.58 18.36
C GLY A 34 -15.17 -25.34 17.10
N ALA A 35 -13.86 -25.57 16.89
CA ALA A 35 -13.37 -26.39 15.78
C ALA A 35 -13.92 -27.83 15.86
N ARG A 36 -14.29 -28.38 14.70
CA ARG A 36 -14.80 -29.74 14.55
C ARG A 36 -13.83 -30.59 13.72
N PRO A 37 -13.87 -31.93 13.86
CA PRO A 37 -13.06 -32.80 13.04
C PRO A 37 -13.29 -32.62 11.54
N ILE A 38 -12.19 -32.62 10.77
CA ILE A 38 -12.20 -32.41 9.32
C ILE A 38 -11.98 -33.73 8.61
N ARG A 39 -12.88 -34.06 7.68
CA ARG A 39 -12.78 -35.24 6.81
C ARG A 39 -12.86 -34.84 5.35
N VAL A 40 -11.71 -34.55 4.75
CA VAL A 40 -11.58 -34.32 3.31
C VAL A 40 -11.24 -35.63 2.63
N LYS A 41 -12.00 -36.02 1.61
CA LYS A 41 -11.79 -37.27 0.87
C LYS A 41 -10.44 -37.26 0.14
N GLN A 42 -9.76 -38.40 0.14
CA GLN A 42 -8.53 -38.61 -0.64
C GLN A 42 -8.79 -38.41 -2.14
N TYR A 43 -7.91 -37.68 -2.81
CA TYR A 43 -7.95 -37.53 -4.26
C TYR A 43 -7.71 -38.88 -4.93
N PRO A 44 -8.38 -39.18 -6.07
CA PRO A 44 -8.03 -40.34 -6.88
C PRO A 44 -6.58 -40.23 -7.36
N LEU A 45 -5.72 -41.13 -6.87
CA LEU A 45 -4.31 -41.19 -7.28
C LEU A 45 -4.14 -42.24 -8.37
N LYS A 46 -3.34 -41.92 -9.41
CA LYS A 46 -2.95 -42.91 -10.42
C LYS A 46 -2.07 -43.99 -9.78
N LEU A 47 -2.10 -45.21 -10.34
CA LEU A 47 -1.28 -46.31 -9.84
C LEU A 47 0.23 -45.99 -9.89
N GLU A 48 0.68 -45.31 -10.95
CA GLU A 48 2.05 -44.83 -11.09
C GLU A 48 2.45 -43.92 -9.92
N ASP A 49 1.61 -42.94 -9.60
CA ASP A 49 1.89 -41.98 -8.52
C ASP A 49 1.91 -42.65 -7.15
N ARG A 50 1.01 -43.62 -6.91
CA ARG A 50 1.04 -44.45 -5.69
C ARG A 50 2.35 -45.25 -5.61
N ARG A 51 2.75 -45.94 -6.68
CA ARG A 51 4.04 -46.66 -6.72
C ARG A 51 5.23 -45.72 -6.49
N GLY A 52 5.15 -44.51 -7.04
CA GLY A 52 6.15 -43.46 -6.88
C GLY A 52 6.41 -43.04 -5.43
N VAL A 53 5.36 -42.92 -4.61
CA VAL A 53 5.49 -42.51 -3.19
C VAL A 53 5.54 -43.68 -2.21
N LYS A 54 5.27 -44.92 -2.65
CA LYS A 54 5.24 -46.11 -1.78
C LYS A 54 6.51 -46.24 -0.94
N HIS A 55 7.68 -46.18 -1.59
CA HIS A 55 8.96 -46.29 -0.89
C HIS A 55 9.14 -45.24 0.21
N ILE A 56 8.68 -44.00 -0.03
CA ILE A 56 8.73 -42.90 0.94
C ILE A 56 7.85 -43.22 2.16
N ILE A 57 6.63 -43.69 1.91
CA ILE A 57 5.68 -44.05 2.98
C ILE A 57 6.21 -45.23 3.78
N ASP A 58 6.75 -46.26 3.13
CA ASP A 58 7.33 -47.42 3.82
C ASP A 58 8.52 -47.00 4.69
N GLU A 59 9.41 -46.14 4.19
CA GLU A 59 10.52 -45.58 4.96
C GLU A 59 10.03 -44.77 6.16
N PHE A 60 9.02 -43.92 5.97
CA PHE A 60 8.46 -43.11 7.05
C PHE A 60 7.79 -43.97 8.12
N ILE A 61 7.14 -45.06 7.76
CA ILE A 61 6.61 -46.04 8.73
C ILE A 61 7.77 -46.75 9.44
N LYS A 62 8.77 -47.22 8.68
CA LYS A 62 9.96 -47.91 9.23
C LYS A 62 10.73 -47.04 10.23
N PHE A 63 10.85 -45.75 9.96
CA PHE A 63 11.50 -44.78 10.85
C PHE A 63 10.58 -44.23 11.94
N GLY A 64 9.32 -44.68 11.99
CA GLY A 64 8.35 -44.28 12.99
C GLY A 64 7.85 -42.84 12.87
N LEU A 65 8.05 -42.19 11.71
CA LEU A 65 7.52 -40.86 11.39
C LEU A 65 6.02 -40.90 11.07
N LEU A 66 5.56 -42.03 10.54
CA LEU A 66 4.17 -42.33 10.29
C LEU A 66 3.73 -43.54 11.12
N THR A 67 2.47 -43.51 11.58
CA THR A 67 1.82 -44.63 12.26
C THR A 67 0.39 -44.79 11.78
N GLU A 68 -0.15 -46.01 11.82
CA GLU A 68 -1.58 -46.24 11.64
C GLU A 68 -2.39 -45.50 12.73
N CYS A 69 -3.54 -44.94 12.37
CA CYS A 69 -4.42 -44.17 13.26
C CYS A 69 -5.91 -44.40 12.97
N SER A 70 -6.77 -43.79 13.79
CA SER A 70 -8.23 -43.90 13.70
C SER A 70 -8.87 -42.70 12.95
N PRO A 71 -10.12 -42.85 12.43
CA PRO A 71 -10.66 -41.99 11.37
C PRO A 71 -11.30 -40.68 11.81
N GLU A 72 -10.89 -40.07 12.91
CA GLU A 72 -11.53 -38.82 13.35
C GLU A 72 -11.30 -37.69 12.33
N TYR A 73 -10.10 -37.59 11.78
CA TYR A 73 -9.72 -36.62 10.75
C TYR A 73 -9.25 -37.32 9.47
N ASN A 74 -9.31 -36.61 8.34
CA ASN A 74 -8.66 -37.02 7.10
C ASN A 74 -8.36 -35.79 6.23
N THR A 75 -7.15 -35.73 5.69
CA THR A 75 -6.75 -34.79 4.64
C THR A 75 -6.04 -35.51 3.51
N PRO A 76 -6.17 -35.05 2.26
CA PRO A 76 -5.65 -35.80 1.13
C PRO A 76 -4.15 -35.58 0.94
N ILE A 77 -3.46 -36.61 0.44
CA ILE A 77 -2.09 -36.53 -0.06
C ILE A 77 -2.04 -36.38 -1.58
N LEU A 78 -0.96 -35.77 -2.05
CA LEU A 78 -0.62 -35.49 -3.43
C LEU A 78 0.85 -35.87 -3.68
N PRO A 79 1.11 -36.89 -4.51
CA PRO A 79 2.44 -37.15 -5.05
C PRO A 79 2.87 -36.01 -5.98
N ASP A 80 3.99 -35.38 -5.68
CA ASP A 80 4.59 -34.34 -6.53
C ASP A 80 5.91 -34.84 -7.13
N LYS A 81 6.11 -34.72 -8.45
CA LYS A 81 7.36 -35.12 -9.11
C LYS A 81 8.38 -34.02 -8.94
N LYS A 82 9.59 -34.35 -8.46
CA LYS A 82 10.71 -33.39 -8.43
C LYS A 82 11.09 -32.97 -9.86
N PRO A 83 11.83 -31.86 -10.03
CA PRO A 83 12.27 -31.38 -11.34
C PRO A 83 13.08 -32.41 -12.17
N ASP A 84 13.67 -33.42 -11.52
CA ASP A 84 14.35 -34.53 -12.18
C ASP A 84 13.40 -35.49 -12.93
N GLY A 85 12.08 -35.36 -12.72
CA GLY A 85 11.03 -36.18 -13.31
C GLY A 85 10.99 -37.64 -12.82
N LYS A 86 11.93 -38.02 -11.94
CA LYS A 86 12.16 -39.42 -11.52
C LYS A 86 11.86 -39.65 -10.05
N THR A 87 12.08 -38.64 -9.20
CA THR A 87 11.84 -38.77 -7.76
C THR A 87 10.56 -38.07 -7.35
N TYR A 88 9.86 -38.66 -6.38
CA TYR A 88 8.60 -38.13 -5.85
C TYR A 88 8.82 -37.41 -4.52
N ARG A 89 7.87 -36.55 -4.17
CA ARG A 89 7.67 -35.98 -2.84
C ARG A 89 6.25 -36.28 -2.38
N LEU A 90 6.11 -36.65 -1.12
CA LEU A 90 4.80 -36.77 -0.48
C LEU A 90 4.38 -35.37 0.00
N VAL A 91 3.28 -34.84 -0.54
CA VAL A 91 2.71 -33.56 -0.09
C VAL A 91 1.33 -33.84 0.51
N GLN A 92 1.07 -33.39 1.73
CA GLN A 92 -0.26 -33.45 2.33
C GLN A 92 -0.94 -32.09 2.21
N ASP A 93 -2.18 -32.07 1.72
CA ASP A 93 -2.97 -30.85 1.63
C ASP A 93 -3.60 -30.50 2.99
N LEU A 94 -2.82 -29.79 3.80
CA LEU A 94 -3.22 -29.34 5.12
C LEU A 94 -4.01 -28.03 5.12
N ARG A 95 -4.49 -27.53 3.97
CA ARG A 95 -5.23 -26.26 3.90
C ARG A 95 -6.47 -26.24 4.80
N ALA A 96 -7.18 -27.37 4.89
CA ALA A 96 -8.37 -27.47 5.73
C ALA A 96 -8.01 -27.39 7.22
N ILE A 97 -6.97 -28.11 7.65
CA ILE A 97 -6.43 -28.08 9.02
C ILE A 97 -5.90 -26.70 9.36
N ASN A 98 -5.12 -26.08 8.46
CA ASN A 98 -4.54 -24.76 8.64
C ASN A 98 -5.60 -23.67 8.91
N ARG A 99 -6.87 -23.83 8.48
CA ARG A 99 -7.95 -22.88 8.77
C ARG A 99 -8.47 -22.96 10.19
N ILE A 100 -8.53 -24.17 10.76
CA ILE A 100 -9.11 -24.43 12.08
C ILE A 100 -8.09 -24.41 13.22
N VAL A 101 -6.80 -24.48 12.92
CA VAL A 101 -5.72 -24.36 13.91
C VAL A 101 -5.53 -22.89 14.33
N GLU A 102 -5.21 -22.65 15.60
CA GLU A 102 -4.87 -21.32 16.11
C GLU A 102 -3.68 -20.71 15.37
N ASP A 103 -3.71 -19.39 15.18
CA ASP A 103 -2.64 -18.66 14.53
C ASP A 103 -1.55 -18.35 15.56
N LEU A 104 -0.31 -18.78 15.30
CA LEU A 104 0.84 -18.37 16.10
C LEU A 104 1.40 -17.06 15.56
N HIS A 105 1.82 -16.17 16.46
CA HIS A 105 2.60 -15.01 16.04
C HIS A 105 3.92 -15.50 15.45
N PRO A 106 4.25 -15.17 14.18
CA PRO A 106 5.49 -15.62 13.58
C PRO A 106 6.67 -14.97 14.29
N VAL A 107 7.49 -15.79 14.94
CA VAL A 107 8.77 -15.37 15.56
C VAL A 107 9.91 -15.35 14.52
N VAL A 108 9.61 -15.70 13.26
CA VAL A 108 10.60 -15.74 12.19
C VAL A 108 10.98 -14.31 11.78
N ALA A 109 12.27 -13.98 11.94
CA ALA A 109 12.81 -12.70 11.52
C ALA A 109 12.55 -12.44 10.03
N ASN A 110 12.23 -11.20 9.66
CA ASN A 110 12.11 -10.83 8.26
C ASN A 110 13.48 -11.01 7.56
N PRO A 111 13.59 -11.74 6.43
CA PRO A 111 14.87 -11.96 5.75
C PRO A 111 15.66 -10.68 5.47
N TYR A 112 14.96 -9.57 5.20
CA TYR A 112 15.59 -8.29 4.92
C TYR A 112 16.20 -7.61 6.16
N THR A 113 15.60 -7.84 7.33
CA THR A 113 16.08 -7.30 8.61
C THR A 113 17.06 -8.26 9.26
N LEU A 114 16.95 -9.57 9.04
CA LEU A 114 17.90 -10.56 9.54
C LEU A 114 19.33 -10.24 9.07
N LEU A 115 19.48 -9.80 7.82
CA LEU A 115 20.77 -9.41 7.26
C LEU A 115 21.36 -8.12 7.85
N THR A 116 20.61 -7.33 8.64
CA THR A 116 21.14 -6.11 9.30
C THR A 116 22.08 -6.43 10.45
N SER A 117 22.10 -7.67 10.93
CA SER A 117 23.04 -8.12 11.97
C SER A 117 24.42 -8.44 11.41
N LEU A 118 24.59 -8.53 10.08
CA LEU A 118 25.89 -8.78 9.47
C LEU A 118 26.71 -7.49 9.44
N LYS A 119 27.91 -7.53 10.03
CA LYS A 119 28.87 -6.45 9.93
C LYS A 119 29.48 -6.42 8.53
N GLU A 120 29.81 -5.22 8.05
CA GLU A 120 30.46 -5.06 6.75
C GLU A 120 31.90 -5.63 6.69
N THR A 121 32.51 -5.83 7.85
CA THR A 121 33.87 -6.36 8.01
C THR A 121 33.94 -7.87 7.78
N TYR A 122 32.82 -8.58 7.96
CA TYR A 122 32.77 -10.03 7.77
C TYR A 122 33.07 -10.41 6.32
N GLU A 123 34.00 -11.34 6.15
CA GLU A 123 34.52 -11.78 4.85
C GLU A 123 34.36 -13.29 4.66
N TRP A 124 34.28 -14.07 5.73
CA TRP A 124 34.20 -15.52 5.69
C TRP A 124 32.85 -16.01 6.18
N PHE A 125 32.25 -16.89 5.38
CA PHE A 125 30.89 -17.36 5.57
C PHE A 125 30.80 -18.88 5.51
N THR A 126 29.92 -19.43 6.36
CA THR A 126 29.47 -20.82 6.26
C THR A 126 27.94 -20.87 6.28
N VAL A 127 27.32 -21.49 5.27
CA VAL A 127 25.87 -21.74 5.21
C VAL A 127 25.59 -23.21 5.43
N LEU A 128 24.67 -23.50 6.35
CA LEU A 128 24.18 -24.83 6.68
C LEU A 128 22.67 -24.91 6.43
N ASP A 129 22.22 -26.02 5.82
CA ASP A 129 20.82 -26.35 5.57
C ASP A 129 20.49 -27.61 6.39
N LEU A 130 19.52 -27.51 7.29
CA LEU A 130 19.08 -28.65 8.08
C LEU A 130 18.15 -29.54 7.24
N LYS A 131 18.52 -30.81 7.10
CA LYS A 131 17.75 -31.76 6.30
C LYS A 131 16.54 -32.26 7.08
N ASP A 132 15.36 -32.22 6.45
CA ASP A 132 14.10 -32.73 7.00
C ASP A 132 13.79 -32.13 8.38
N ALA A 133 14.13 -30.85 8.55
CA ALA A 133 14.21 -30.16 9.83
C ALA A 133 12.96 -30.30 10.70
N PHE A 134 11.76 -30.17 10.11
CA PHE A 134 10.51 -30.30 10.87
C PHE A 134 10.32 -31.69 11.49
N PHE A 135 10.79 -32.75 10.83
CA PHE A 135 10.69 -34.12 11.36
C PHE A 135 11.52 -34.34 12.62
N CYS A 136 12.44 -33.43 12.95
CA CYS A 136 13.17 -33.47 14.21
C CYS A 136 12.27 -33.25 15.44
N LEU A 137 11.09 -32.63 15.28
CA LEU A 137 10.18 -32.32 16.39
C LEU A 137 9.06 -33.34 16.47
N THR A 138 8.85 -33.90 17.66
CA THR A 138 7.84 -34.93 17.90
C THR A 138 6.49 -34.29 18.24
N LEU A 139 5.40 -34.78 17.65
CA LEU A 139 4.04 -34.39 18.00
C LEU A 139 3.57 -35.10 19.27
N ALA A 140 2.88 -34.35 20.12
CA ALA A 140 2.15 -34.89 21.26
C ALA A 140 1.04 -35.84 20.76
N PRO A 141 0.79 -36.99 21.42
CA PRO A 141 -0.19 -37.98 20.97
C PRO A 141 -1.57 -37.41 20.61
N GLU A 142 -2.07 -36.46 21.39
CA GLU A 142 -3.35 -35.77 21.20
C GLU A 142 -3.42 -34.93 19.92
N SER A 143 -2.27 -34.49 19.40
CA SER A 143 -2.18 -33.65 18.19
C SER A 143 -1.98 -34.45 16.91
N ARG A 144 -1.61 -35.73 17.02
CA ARG A 144 -1.29 -36.59 15.87
C ARG A 144 -2.50 -36.76 14.97
N ASN A 145 -3.69 -36.98 15.53
CA ASN A 145 -4.89 -37.27 14.74
C ASN A 145 -5.23 -36.15 13.74
N PHE A 146 -4.88 -34.89 14.01
CA PHE A 146 -5.16 -33.77 13.11
C PHE A 146 -4.53 -33.91 11.71
N PHE A 147 -3.45 -34.67 11.62
CA PHE A 147 -2.68 -34.83 10.38
C PHE A 147 -2.90 -36.19 9.71
N ALA A 148 -4.00 -36.87 10.03
CA ALA A 148 -4.35 -38.14 9.41
C ALA A 148 -4.64 -38.00 7.90
N PHE A 149 -4.23 -39.01 7.13
CA PHE A 149 -4.53 -39.17 5.72
C PHE A 149 -4.76 -40.64 5.34
N GLU A 150 -5.50 -40.86 4.25
CA GLU A 150 -5.77 -42.19 3.71
C GLU A 150 -4.65 -42.60 2.75
N TRP A 151 -4.15 -43.82 2.91
CA TRP A 151 -3.17 -44.45 2.03
C TRP A 151 -3.71 -45.78 1.51
N GLU A 152 -3.58 -45.99 0.20
CA GLU A 152 -3.92 -47.26 -0.45
C GLU A 152 -2.63 -47.87 -1.00
N ASN A 153 -2.22 -49.00 -0.43
CA ASN A 153 -1.01 -49.68 -0.85
C ASN A 153 -1.19 -50.22 -2.29
N PRO A 154 -0.32 -49.84 -3.26
CA PRO A 154 -0.49 -50.21 -4.66
C PRO A 154 -0.28 -51.69 -4.95
N ASP A 155 0.36 -52.45 -4.05
CA ASP A 155 0.66 -53.87 -4.25
C ASP A 155 -0.39 -54.77 -3.59
N SER A 156 -0.86 -54.42 -2.38
CA SER A 156 -1.85 -55.22 -1.65
C SER A 156 -3.29 -54.73 -1.80
N GLY A 157 -3.51 -53.51 -2.28
CA GLY A 157 -4.82 -52.86 -2.31
C GLY A 157 -5.38 -52.51 -0.92
N ARG A 158 -4.63 -52.77 0.17
CA ARG A 158 -5.06 -52.45 1.53
C ARG A 158 -5.15 -50.93 1.69
N LYS A 159 -6.31 -50.46 2.13
CA LYS A 159 -6.52 -49.08 2.57
C LYS A 159 -6.24 -48.97 4.06
N THR A 160 -5.41 -48.02 4.44
CA THR A 160 -5.10 -47.68 5.82
C THR A 160 -5.19 -46.17 6.01
N GLN A 161 -5.36 -45.73 7.25
CA GLN A 161 -5.11 -44.35 7.61
C GLN A 161 -3.82 -44.26 8.37
N LEU A 162 -3.00 -43.30 7.96
CA LEU A 162 -1.71 -42.99 8.55
C LEU A 162 -1.76 -41.57 9.10
N THR A 163 -1.01 -41.34 10.16
CA THR A 163 -0.76 -39.99 10.66
C THR A 163 0.69 -39.80 11.06
N TRP A 164 1.10 -38.54 11.14
CA TRP A 164 2.44 -38.15 11.55
C TRP A 164 2.63 -38.25 13.06
N THR A 165 3.77 -38.79 13.47
CA THR A 165 4.26 -38.73 14.86
C THR A 165 5.18 -37.53 15.09
N VAL A 166 5.56 -36.85 14.02
CA VAL A 166 6.47 -35.70 13.99
C VAL A 166 5.79 -34.51 13.32
N LEU A 167 6.34 -33.31 13.50
CA LEU A 167 5.79 -32.08 12.93
C LEU A 167 5.82 -32.15 11.38
N PRO A 168 4.66 -32.13 10.70
CA PRO A 168 4.61 -32.39 9.26
C PRO A 168 4.99 -31.17 8.42
N GLN A 169 5.41 -31.44 7.19
CA GLN A 169 5.56 -30.43 6.15
C GLN A 169 4.18 -29.97 5.64
N GLY A 170 4.04 -28.68 5.31
CA GLY A 170 2.78 -28.09 4.82
C GLY A 170 1.83 -27.56 5.92
N PHE A 171 2.12 -27.85 7.19
CA PHE A 171 1.40 -27.26 8.31
C PHE A 171 1.86 -25.81 8.53
N LYS A 172 0.90 -24.87 8.62
CA LYS A 172 1.17 -23.42 8.60
C LYS A 172 2.10 -22.94 9.71
N ASN A 173 2.07 -23.58 10.88
CA ASN A 173 2.83 -23.17 12.04
C ASN A 173 4.17 -23.92 12.16
N SER A 174 4.46 -24.92 11.30
CA SER A 174 5.71 -25.69 11.37
C SER A 174 6.97 -24.81 11.34
N PRO A 175 7.09 -23.80 10.43
CA PRO A 175 8.26 -22.95 10.40
C PRO A 175 8.46 -22.15 11.69
N THR A 176 7.39 -21.65 12.29
CA THR A 176 7.43 -20.87 13.54
C THR A 176 7.81 -21.75 14.73
N ILE A 177 7.19 -22.94 14.84
CA ILE A 177 7.46 -23.88 15.94
C ILE A 177 8.92 -24.36 15.87
N PHE A 178 9.36 -24.78 14.68
CA PHE A 178 10.73 -25.22 14.47
C PHE A 178 11.74 -24.10 14.70
N GLY A 179 11.51 -22.93 14.10
CA GLY A 179 12.40 -21.78 14.23
C GLY A 179 12.59 -21.37 15.69
N ASN A 180 11.51 -21.34 16.48
CA ASN A 180 11.57 -21.01 17.91
C ASN A 180 12.32 -22.09 18.72
N GLN A 181 12.05 -23.37 18.47
CA GLN A 181 12.75 -24.46 19.16
C GLN A 181 14.26 -24.41 18.89
N LEU A 182 14.66 -24.27 17.63
CA LEU A 182 16.07 -24.19 17.27
C LEU A 182 16.72 -22.91 17.83
N ALA A 183 16.01 -21.78 17.85
CA ALA A 183 16.51 -20.54 18.45
C ALA A 183 16.83 -20.72 19.94
N LYS A 184 15.91 -21.32 20.72
CA LYS A 184 16.13 -21.63 22.14
C LYS A 184 17.34 -22.54 22.37
N GLU A 185 17.54 -23.51 21.50
CA GLU A 185 18.71 -24.38 21.59
C GLU A 185 20.00 -23.63 21.21
N LEU A 186 19.96 -22.75 20.21
CA LEU A 186 21.11 -21.92 19.83
C LEU A 186 21.45 -20.85 20.88
N GLU A 187 20.52 -20.47 21.77
CA GLU A 187 20.80 -19.59 22.91
C GLU A 187 21.72 -20.24 23.95
N VAL A 188 21.61 -21.56 24.14
CA VAL A 188 22.46 -22.31 25.08
C VAL A 188 23.79 -22.77 24.46
N TRP A 189 23.95 -22.61 23.13
CA TRP A 189 25.19 -22.96 22.46
C TRP A 189 26.33 -21.99 22.84
N GLU A 190 27.37 -22.53 23.46
CA GLU A 190 28.59 -21.78 23.78
C GLU A 190 29.34 -21.39 22.51
N ARG A 191 29.25 -20.10 22.16
CA ARG A 191 29.90 -19.56 20.97
C ARG A 191 31.42 -19.56 21.18
N PRO A 192 32.21 -20.03 20.19
CA PRO A 192 33.65 -19.93 20.25
C PRO A 192 34.11 -18.47 20.40
N PRO A 193 35.30 -18.23 20.96
CA PRO A 193 35.87 -16.89 21.03
C PRO A 193 36.01 -16.26 19.63
N GLY A 194 36.06 -14.93 19.57
CA GLY A 194 36.22 -14.19 18.31
C GLY A 194 35.01 -13.32 17.94
N ASN A 195 35.13 -12.60 16.83
CA ASN A 195 34.12 -11.64 16.37
C ASN A 195 33.30 -12.26 15.22
N GLY A 196 32.31 -13.06 15.61
CA GLY A 196 31.42 -13.76 14.68
C GLY A 196 29.94 -13.44 14.89
N THR A 197 29.12 -13.77 13.90
CA THR A 197 27.66 -13.68 14.00
C THR A 197 27.02 -14.91 13.37
N LEU A 198 26.03 -15.45 14.08
CA LEU A 198 25.16 -16.52 13.59
C LEU A 198 23.80 -15.92 13.25
N LEU A 199 23.32 -16.21 12.04
CA LEU A 199 21.96 -15.92 11.62
C LEU A 199 21.20 -17.21 11.39
N GLN A 200 19.97 -17.25 11.89
CA GLN A 200 19.06 -18.36 11.73
C GLN A 200 17.78 -17.85 11.06
N TYR A 201 17.36 -18.54 10.02
CA TYR A 201 16.04 -18.37 9.41
C TYR A 201 15.40 -19.75 9.25
N VAL A 202 14.56 -20.12 10.21
CA VAL A 202 13.96 -21.46 10.29
C VAL A 202 15.05 -22.54 10.30
N ASP A 203 15.28 -23.23 9.19
CA ASP A 203 16.25 -24.32 8.98
C ASP A 203 17.55 -23.88 8.27
N ASP A 204 17.60 -22.66 7.73
CA ASP A 204 18.78 -22.07 7.09
C ASP A 204 19.64 -21.31 8.11
N ILE A 205 20.88 -21.75 8.33
CA ILE A 205 21.84 -21.13 9.24
C ILE A 205 23.01 -20.53 8.46
N LEU A 206 23.41 -19.31 8.81
CA LEU A 206 24.60 -18.63 8.30
C LEU A 206 25.52 -18.25 9.46
N ILE A 207 26.79 -18.64 9.36
CA ILE A 207 27.89 -18.10 10.18
C ILE A 207 28.63 -17.07 9.33
N ALA A 208 28.96 -15.93 9.93
CA ALA A 208 29.79 -14.89 9.34
C ALA A 208 30.88 -14.43 10.32
N THR A 209 32.12 -14.36 9.87
CA THR A 209 33.28 -13.90 10.66
C THR A 209 34.23 -13.03 9.82
N GLU A 210 35.15 -12.33 10.48
CA GLU A 210 36.18 -11.54 9.78
C GLU A 210 37.33 -12.40 9.26
N LYS A 211 37.69 -13.46 9.99
CA LYS A 211 38.82 -14.36 9.68
C LYS A 211 38.35 -15.78 9.33
N GLU A 212 39.13 -16.47 8.52
CA GLU A 212 38.83 -17.85 8.08
C GLU A 212 38.90 -18.83 9.24
N GLU A 213 39.91 -18.67 10.10
CA GLU A 213 40.19 -19.53 11.25
C GLU A 213 39.03 -19.48 12.25
N GLU A 214 38.55 -18.28 12.58
CA GLU A 214 37.37 -18.08 13.42
C GLU A 214 36.12 -18.71 12.78
N CYS A 215 35.95 -18.56 11.46
CA CYS A 215 34.83 -19.17 10.74
C CYS A 215 34.84 -20.70 10.87
N LYS A 216 36.03 -21.30 10.80
CA LYS A 216 36.25 -22.74 10.91
C LYS A 216 35.93 -23.23 12.31
N GLU A 217 36.42 -22.56 13.35
CA GLU A 217 36.13 -22.90 14.75
C GLU A 217 34.62 -22.81 15.04
N TRP A 218 33.96 -21.73 14.60
CA TRP A 218 32.50 -21.56 14.70
C TRP A 218 31.75 -22.66 13.96
N THR A 219 32.19 -23.02 12.75
CA THR A 219 31.57 -24.07 11.95
C THR A 219 31.69 -25.44 12.63
N VAL A 220 32.88 -25.80 13.12
CA VAL A 220 33.13 -27.08 13.81
C VAL A 220 32.32 -27.17 15.10
N SER A 221 32.35 -26.11 15.92
CA SER A 221 31.58 -26.04 17.18
C SER A 221 30.09 -26.18 16.92
N LEU A 222 29.54 -25.43 15.95
CA LEU A 222 28.12 -25.48 15.63
C LEU A 222 27.69 -26.85 15.07
N LEU A 223 28.48 -27.45 14.17
CA LEU A 223 28.17 -28.78 13.64
C LEU A 223 28.16 -29.85 14.74
N ASN A 224 29.11 -29.79 15.67
CA ASN A 224 29.13 -30.66 16.84
C ASN A 224 27.89 -30.45 17.70
N PHE A 225 27.54 -29.20 18.02
CA PHE A 225 26.34 -28.86 18.76
C PHE A 225 25.07 -29.42 18.09
N LEU A 226 24.85 -29.10 16.81
CA LEU A 226 23.68 -29.56 16.05
C LEU A 226 23.59 -31.09 16.01
N GLY A 227 24.71 -31.77 15.75
CA GLY A 227 24.76 -33.23 15.68
C GLY A 227 24.46 -33.90 17.01
N LEU A 228 25.03 -33.36 18.10
CA LEU A 228 24.81 -33.84 19.47
C LEU A 228 23.39 -33.56 19.96
N SER A 229 22.79 -32.45 19.55
CA SER A 229 21.37 -32.10 19.80
C SER A 229 20.39 -32.90 18.93
N GLY A 230 20.90 -33.65 17.95
CA GLY A 230 20.12 -34.61 17.15
C GLY A 230 19.60 -34.06 15.82
N TYR A 231 20.01 -32.85 15.42
CA TYR A 231 19.75 -32.31 14.09
C TYR A 231 20.65 -32.97 13.03
N ARG A 232 20.25 -32.83 11.76
CA ARG A 232 20.98 -33.37 10.61
C ARG A 232 21.18 -32.28 9.56
N VAL A 233 22.38 -32.19 9.02
CA VAL A 233 22.79 -31.19 8.02
C VAL A 233 22.92 -31.84 6.64
N SER A 234 22.42 -31.15 5.62
CA SER A 234 22.50 -31.58 4.23
C SER A 234 23.90 -31.34 3.66
N LEU A 235 24.72 -32.40 3.62
CA LEU A 235 26.10 -32.34 3.11
C LEU A 235 26.22 -31.81 1.67
N GLN A 236 25.20 -32.01 0.84
CA GLN A 236 25.20 -31.56 -0.57
C GLN A 236 24.92 -30.06 -0.72
N LYS A 237 24.31 -29.44 0.29
CA LYS A 237 23.89 -28.03 0.24
C LYS A 237 24.77 -27.09 1.08
N VAL A 238 25.63 -27.64 1.94
CA VAL A 238 26.51 -26.79 2.77
C VAL A 238 27.48 -26.00 1.91
N GLN A 239 27.71 -24.75 2.31
CA GLN A 239 28.71 -23.87 1.71
C GLN A 239 29.66 -23.48 2.84
N ILE A 240 30.83 -24.11 2.92
CA ILE A 240 31.72 -24.01 4.09
C ILE A 240 32.96 -23.19 3.75
N LEU A 241 33.31 -22.23 4.62
CA LEU A 241 34.50 -21.37 4.52
C LEU A 241 34.62 -20.69 3.15
N LYS A 242 33.59 -19.94 2.76
CA LYS A 242 33.54 -19.23 1.48
C LYS A 242 33.49 -17.74 1.70
N LYS A 243 34.10 -16.99 0.78
CA LYS A 243 34.00 -15.52 0.74
C LYS A 243 32.70 -15.01 0.10
N GLU A 244 32.03 -15.89 -0.64
CA GLU A 244 30.75 -15.64 -1.29
C GLU A 244 29.85 -16.86 -1.08
N VAL A 245 28.62 -16.64 -0.59
CA VAL A 245 27.64 -17.69 -0.31
C VAL A 245 26.25 -17.29 -0.75
N ILE A 246 25.41 -18.28 -1.04
CA ILE A 246 23.98 -18.09 -1.28
C ILE A 246 23.22 -18.34 0.03
N TYR A 247 22.55 -17.32 0.56
CA TYR A 247 21.71 -17.40 1.76
C TYR A 247 20.37 -16.71 1.53
N LEU A 248 19.26 -17.41 1.81
CA LEU A 248 17.88 -16.91 1.59
C LEU A 248 17.61 -16.39 0.17
N GLY A 249 18.32 -16.96 -0.82
CA GLY A 249 18.23 -16.58 -2.23
C GLY A 249 19.07 -15.37 -2.63
N PHE A 250 19.85 -14.80 -1.72
CA PHE A 250 20.79 -13.71 -1.98
C PHE A 250 22.23 -14.23 -2.02
N VAL A 251 23.03 -13.65 -2.90
CA VAL A 251 24.49 -13.83 -2.87
C VAL A 251 25.05 -12.84 -1.86
N ILE A 252 25.68 -13.34 -0.80
CA ILE A 252 26.28 -12.55 0.29
C ILE A 252 27.80 -12.61 0.13
N SER A 253 28.43 -11.44 0.21
CA SER A 253 29.89 -11.27 0.20
C SER A 253 30.29 -10.13 1.15
N LYS A 254 31.59 -9.85 1.28
CA LYS A 254 32.11 -8.83 2.19
C LYS A 254 31.40 -7.47 2.05
N GLY A 255 30.59 -7.15 3.06
CA GLY A 255 29.82 -5.91 3.14
C GLY A 255 28.73 -5.72 2.08
N GLN A 256 28.39 -6.73 1.29
CA GLN A 256 27.45 -6.58 0.16
C GLN A 256 26.49 -7.77 0.01
N ARG A 257 25.35 -7.51 -0.62
CA ARG A 257 24.36 -8.52 -1.03
C ARG A 257 23.88 -8.28 -2.47
N GLN A 258 23.70 -9.37 -3.20
CA GLN A 258 23.33 -9.34 -4.62
C GLN A 258 22.23 -10.37 -4.93
N LEU A 259 21.55 -10.16 -6.06
CA LEU A 259 20.66 -11.16 -6.64
C LEU A 259 21.50 -12.22 -7.38
N GLY A 260 21.23 -13.50 -7.16
CA GLY A 260 21.91 -14.58 -7.88
C GLY A 260 21.68 -14.55 -9.40
N ASN A 261 22.72 -14.84 -10.18
CA ASN A 261 22.67 -14.78 -11.64
C ASN A 261 21.64 -15.74 -12.24
N ASP A 262 21.55 -16.98 -11.75
CA ASP A 262 20.58 -17.97 -12.23
C ASP A 262 19.14 -17.46 -12.14
N ARG A 263 18.81 -16.71 -11.07
CA ARG A 263 17.50 -16.10 -10.89
C ARG A 263 17.28 -14.95 -11.86
N LYS A 264 18.27 -14.08 -12.04
CA LYS A 264 18.20 -12.99 -13.04
C LYS A 264 17.96 -13.56 -14.43
N GLU A 265 18.71 -14.60 -14.81
CA GLU A 265 18.59 -15.28 -16.09
C GLU A 265 17.23 -15.95 -16.28
N ALA A 266 16.74 -16.69 -15.29
CA ALA A 266 15.44 -17.35 -15.36
C ALA A 266 14.30 -16.35 -15.63
N ILE A 267 14.31 -15.21 -14.94
CA ILE A 267 13.32 -14.14 -15.14
C ILE A 267 13.48 -13.51 -16.53
N CYS A 268 14.72 -13.25 -16.98
CA CYS A 268 14.96 -12.62 -18.27
C CYS A 268 14.60 -13.53 -19.46
N ARG A 269 14.77 -14.85 -19.32
CA ARG A 269 14.39 -15.85 -20.33
C ARG A 269 12.88 -16.07 -20.44
N THR A 270 12.09 -15.63 -19.47
CA THR A 270 10.62 -15.76 -19.51
C THR A 270 10.07 -15.03 -20.74
N PRO A 271 9.32 -15.69 -21.65
CA PRO A 271 8.76 -15.03 -22.83
C PRO A 271 7.74 -13.95 -22.45
N GLU A 272 7.33 -13.12 -23.43
CA GLU A 272 6.26 -12.13 -23.21
C GLU A 272 4.98 -12.85 -22.75
N PRO A 273 4.44 -12.53 -21.55
CA PRO A 273 3.23 -13.17 -21.05
C PRO A 273 2.05 -13.00 -21.99
N THR A 274 1.36 -14.10 -22.28
CA THR A 274 0.15 -14.12 -23.12
C THR A 274 -1.13 -14.08 -22.29
N THR A 275 -1.05 -14.58 -21.05
CA THR A 275 -2.18 -14.67 -20.13
C THR A 275 -2.01 -13.79 -18.89
N VAL A 276 -3.12 -13.36 -18.30
CA VAL A 276 -3.15 -12.62 -17.02
C VAL A 276 -2.41 -13.37 -15.91
N LYS A 277 -2.51 -14.71 -15.90
CA LYS A 277 -1.82 -15.58 -14.92
C LYS A 277 -0.30 -15.52 -15.11
N GLU A 278 0.19 -15.65 -16.34
CA GLU A 278 1.62 -15.53 -16.65
C GLU A 278 2.17 -14.16 -16.26
N LEU A 279 1.45 -13.08 -16.56
CA LEU A 279 1.89 -11.73 -16.21
C LEU A 279 1.94 -11.52 -14.68
N ARG A 280 0.97 -12.04 -13.93
CA ARG A 280 1.02 -12.04 -12.46
C ARG A 280 2.20 -12.82 -11.92
N THR A 281 2.50 -13.99 -12.49
CA THR A 281 3.68 -14.78 -12.13
C THR A 281 4.96 -14.00 -12.41
N PHE A 282 5.08 -13.38 -13.59
CA PHE A 282 6.23 -12.55 -13.95
C PHE A 282 6.41 -11.37 -12.98
N LEU A 283 5.36 -10.60 -12.69
CA LEU A 283 5.40 -9.49 -11.74
C LEU A 283 5.70 -9.95 -10.31
N GLY A 284 5.28 -11.16 -9.93
CA GLY A 284 5.64 -11.77 -8.65
C GLY A 284 7.13 -12.07 -8.55
N MET A 285 7.72 -12.64 -9.60
CA MET A 285 9.15 -12.93 -9.67
C MET A 285 10.00 -11.65 -9.65
N THR A 286 9.65 -10.64 -10.45
CA THR A 286 10.37 -9.35 -10.46
C THR A 286 10.12 -8.56 -9.18
N GLY A 287 8.94 -8.69 -8.57
CA GLY A 287 8.56 -8.02 -7.34
C GLY A 287 9.36 -8.45 -6.12
N TRP A 288 9.92 -9.67 -6.14
CA TRP A 288 10.90 -10.13 -5.16
C TRP A 288 12.23 -9.35 -5.28
N CYS A 289 12.62 -9.00 -6.50
CA CYS A 289 13.87 -8.28 -6.81
C CYS A 289 13.76 -6.74 -6.62
N ARG A 290 12.58 -6.21 -6.25
CA ARG A 290 12.26 -4.77 -6.30
C ARG A 290 13.24 -3.87 -5.55
N LEU A 291 13.87 -4.36 -4.48
CA LEU A 291 14.81 -3.56 -3.69
C LEU A 291 16.14 -3.27 -4.39
N TRP A 292 16.43 -3.97 -5.49
CA TRP A 292 17.61 -3.78 -6.33
C TRP A 292 17.34 -2.92 -7.56
N ILE A 293 16.07 -2.67 -7.87
CA ILE A 293 15.66 -2.02 -9.12
C ILE A 293 15.27 -0.58 -8.81
N TYR A 294 16.08 0.36 -9.27
CA TYR A 294 15.75 1.77 -9.20
C TYR A 294 14.43 2.03 -9.96
N ASN A 295 13.52 2.79 -9.36
CA ASN A 295 12.22 3.12 -9.93
C ASN A 295 11.31 1.93 -10.30
N TYR A 296 11.49 0.78 -9.63
CA TYR A 296 10.71 -0.43 -9.88
C TYR A 296 9.20 -0.17 -10.09
N GLY A 297 8.55 0.56 -9.17
CA GLY A 297 7.11 0.82 -9.23
C GLY A 297 6.67 1.69 -10.40
N LEU A 298 7.55 2.55 -10.96
CA LEU A 298 7.27 3.26 -12.20
C LEU A 298 7.40 2.32 -13.40
N LEU A 299 8.46 1.51 -13.44
CA LEU A 299 8.72 0.56 -14.53
C LEU A 299 7.58 -0.44 -14.69
N VAL A 300 7.05 -0.96 -13.57
CA VAL A 300 5.96 -1.96 -13.62
C VAL A 300 4.57 -1.36 -13.74
N LYS A 301 4.41 -0.04 -13.65
CA LYS A 301 3.09 0.61 -13.66
C LYS A 301 2.28 0.27 -14.94
N PRO A 302 2.84 0.37 -16.16
CA PRO A 302 2.11 -0.02 -17.38
C PRO A 302 1.70 -1.50 -17.38
N LEU A 303 2.52 -2.38 -16.78
CA LEU A 303 2.22 -3.81 -16.68
C LEU A 303 1.05 -4.09 -15.72
N TYR A 304 0.95 -3.35 -14.62
CA TYR A 304 -0.20 -3.44 -13.72
C TYR A 304 -1.48 -2.85 -14.33
N GLU A 305 -1.37 -1.82 -15.17
CA GLU A 305 -2.50 -1.25 -15.91
C GLU A 305 -3.06 -2.26 -16.92
N LEU A 306 -2.21 -3.04 -17.60
CA LEU A 306 -2.65 -4.18 -18.41
C LEU A 306 -3.50 -5.18 -17.63
N LEU A 307 -3.11 -5.50 -16.38
CA LEU A 307 -3.86 -6.42 -15.52
C LEU A 307 -5.24 -5.88 -15.12
N LYS A 308 -5.40 -4.55 -15.02
CA LYS A 308 -6.69 -3.93 -14.67
C LYS A 308 -7.66 -3.94 -15.84
N ASN A 309 -7.14 -3.75 -17.05
CA ASN A 309 -7.95 -3.60 -18.26
C ASN A 309 -8.25 -4.94 -18.96
N SER A 310 -7.59 -6.04 -18.57
CA SER A 310 -7.70 -7.35 -19.21
C SER A 310 -8.43 -8.35 -18.32
N GLN A 311 -9.53 -8.94 -18.80
CA GLN A 311 -10.27 -9.98 -18.06
C GLN A 311 -9.70 -11.39 -18.26
N THR A 312 -9.22 -11.73 -19.47
CA THR A 312 -8.69 -13.07 -19.81
C THR A 312 -7.48 -13.02 -20.73
N GLN A 313 -7.51 -12.20 -21.79
CA GLN A 313 -6.40 -12.05 -22.76
C GLN A 313 -5.72 -10.68 -22.60
N LEU A 314 -4.38 -10.67 -22.63
CA LEU A 314 -3.60 -9.45 -22.48
C LEU A 314 -3.53 -8.67 -23.80
N THR A 315 -3.95 -7.41 -23.76
CA THR A 315 -3.79 -6.47 -24.90
C THR A 315 -2.57 -5.60 -24.67
N TRP A 316 -1.41 -6.02 -25.20
CA TRP A 316 -0.15 -5.31 -24.99
C TRP A 316 -0.10 -3.95 -25.68
N THR A 317 0.12 -2.89 -24.90
CA THR A 317 0.43 -1.56 -25.39
C THR A 317 1.94 -1.41 -25.64
N ASP A 318 2.35 -0.43 -26.46
CA ASP A 318 3.77 -0.14 -26.70
C ASP A 318 4.50 0.32 -25.43
N GLU A 319 3.79 1.00 -24.53
CA GLU A 319 4.29 1.36 -23.20
C GLU A 319 4.56 0.13 -22.34
N ALA A 320 3.63 -0.84 -22.32
CA ALA A 320 3.81 -2.07 -21.57
C ALA A 320 4.92 -2.95 -22.16
N LYS A 321 5.04 -3.02 -23.49
CA LYS A 321 6.14 -3.74 -24.16
C LYS A 321 7.51 -3.13 -23.83
N ARG A 322 7.61 -1.80 -23.84
CA ARG A 322 8.83 -1.09 -23.42
C ARG A 322 9.14 -1.35 -21.94
N ALA A 323 8.16 -1.20 -21.06
CA ALA A 323 8.28 -1.49 -19.64
C ALA A 323 8.77 -2.92 -19.35
N PHE A 324 8.23 -3.92 -20.06
CA PHE A 324 8.65 -5.31 -19.93
C PHE A 324 10.13 -5.53 -20.30
N LYS A 325 10.57 -4.95 -21.43
CA LYS A 325 11.97 -5.05 -21.89
C LYS A 325 12.92 -4.28 -20.96
N GLU A 326 12.55 -3.07 -20.56
CA GLU A 326 13.34 -2.22 -19.67
C GLU A 326 13.49 -2.87 -18.28
N LEU A 327 12.43 -3.45 -17.73
CA LEU A 327 12.49 -4.14 -16.45
C LEU A 327 13.49 -5.30 -16.45
N LYS A 328 13.55 -6.08 -17.55
CA LYS A 328 14.55 -7.15 -17.69
C LYS A 328 15.97 -6.61 -17.78
N LEU A 329 16.16 -5.52 -18.51
CA LEU A 329 17.46 -4.85 -18.62
C LEU A 329 17.94 -4.34 -17.25
N GLU A 330 17.07 -3.67 -16.50
CA GLU A 330 17.36 -3.15 -15.16
C GLU A 330 17.61 -4.29 -14.15
N LEU A 331 16.92 -5.43 -14.29
CA LEU A 331 17.19 -6.61 -13.47
C LEU A 331 18.59 -7.19 -13.72
N MET A 332 19.05 -7.21 -14.97
CA MET A 332 20.42 -7.65 -15.28
C MET A 332 21.46 -6.65 -14.76
N ARG A 333 21.18 -5.35 -14.86
CA ARG A 333 22.02 -4.26 -14.34
C ARG A 333 21.92 -4.03 -12.83
N ALA A 334 21.05 -4.77 -12.14
CA ALA A 334 20.84 -4.64 -10.70
C ALA A 334 22.17 -4.67 -9.94
N PRO A 335 22.55 -3.59 -9.23
CA PRO A 335 23.84 -3.44 -8.60
C PRO A 335 23.95 -4.29 -7.33
N ALA A 336 25.17 -4.50 -6.83
CA ALA A 336 25.34 -4.96 -5.46
C ALA A 336 24.83 -3.90 -4.47
N LEU A 337 24.05 -4.33 -3.48
CA LEU A 337 23.60 -3.46 -2.39
C LEU A 337 24.50 -3.66 -1.18
N GLY A 338 24.72 -2.61 -0.41
CA GLY A 338 25.40 -2.71 0.88
C GLY A 338 24.57 -3.51 1.88
N LEU A 339 25.25 -4.27 2.74
CA LEU A 339 24.63 -4.77 3.96
C LEU A 339 24.35 -3.58 4.89
N PRO A 340 23.14 -3.46 5.44
CA PRO A 340 22.79 -2.39 6.38
C PRO A 340 23.58 -2.55 7.68
N ASP A 341 24.32 -1.51 8.06
CA ASP A 341 25.11 -1.45 9.29
C ASP A 341 24.45 -0.49 10.27
N ILE A 342 23.76 -1.02 11.28
CA ILE A 342 23.03 -0.21 12.26
C ILE A 342 23.94 0.59 13.20
N THR A 343 25.27 0.40 13.14
CA THR A 343 26.22 1.21 13.92
C THR A 343 26.53 2.56 13.25
N LYS A 344 26.11 2.74 11.99
CA LYS A 344 26.34 3.95 11.20
C LYS A 344 25.04 4.67 10.84
N PRO A 345 25.08 6.01 10.69
CA PRO A 345 23.92 6.76 10.22
C PRO A 345 23.52 6.37 8.78
N PHE A 346 22.26 6.61 8.45
CA PHE A 346 21.69 6.37 7.13
C PHE A 346 21.39 7.68 6.40
N TRP A 347 21.41 7.63 5.07
CA TRP A 347 20.91 8.69 4.20
C TRP A 347 19.80 8.14 3.34
N LEU A 348 18.69 8.86 3.28
CA LEU A 348 17.53 8.52 2.48
C LEU A 348 17.26 9.64 1.50
N PHE A 349 17.27 9.36 0.20
CA PHE A 349 16.71 10.27 -0.79
C PHE A 349 15.30 9.84 -1.12
N SER A 350 14.31 10.73 -1.03
CA SER A 350 12.91 10.42 -1.31
C SER A 350 12.27 11.48 -2.20
N TYR A 351 11.45 11.02 -3.14
CA TYR A 351 10.72 11.87 -4.07
C TYR A 351 9.46 11.18 -4.59
N GLU A 352 8.56 11.96 -5.19
CA GLU A 352 7.32 11.48 -5.78
C GLU A 352 7.34 11.64 -7.30
N ARG A 353 6.82 10.65 -8.01
CA ARG A 353 6.57 10.76 -9.44
C ARG A 353 5.36 9.92 -9.84
N GLN A 354 4.43 10.51 -10.59
CA GLN A 354 3.27 9.82 -11.19
C GLN A 354 2.42 8.99 -10.20
N GLY A 355 2.25 9.46 -8.97
CA GLY A 355 1.50 8.78 -7.90
C GLY A 355 2.29 7.66 -7.22
N VAL A 356 3.61 7.62 -7.37
CA VAL A 356 4.51 6.63 -6.80
C VAL A 356 5.57 7.33 -5.95
N ALA A 357 5.66 6.94 -4.69
CA ALA A 357 6.73 7.30 -3.79
C ALA A 357 7.98 6.47 -4.10
N LEU A 358 9.12 7.12 -4.22
CA LEU A 358 10.39 6.53 -4.63
C LEU A 358 11.46 6.90 -3.63
N GLY A 359 12.35 5.95 -3.33
CA GLY A 359 13.38 6.14 -2.32
C GLY A 359 14.69 5.41 -2.61
N ILE A 360 15.80 5.97 -2.14
CA ILE A 360 17.12 5.35 -2.14
C ILE A 360 17.68 5.44 -0.72
N LEU A 361 17.77 4.31 -0.04
CA LEU A 361 18.47 4.22 1.24
C LEU A 361 19.93 3.92 0.99
N ALA A 362 20.84 4.65 1.62
CA ALA A 362 22.27 4.50 1.44
C ALA A 362 23.04 4.72 2.75
N GLN A 363 24.26 4.18 2.81
CA GLN A 363 25.22 4.43 3.87
C GLN A 363 26.58 4.80 3.30
N ARG A 364 27.39 5.50 4.10
CA ARG A 364 28.71 5.96 3.66
C ARG A 364 29.67 4.78 3.50
N LEU A 365 30.38 4.77 2.38
CA LEU A 365 31.49 3.88 2.08
C LEU A 365 32.66 4.74 1.58
N GLY A 366 33.57 5.07 2.50
CA GLY A 366 34.65 6.03 2.22
C GLY A 366 34.10 7.43 1.86
N PRO A 367 34.47 7.99 0.69
CA PRO A 367 33.96 9.29 0.24
C PRO A 367 32.56 9.23 -0.42
N TYR A 368 32.09 8.03 -0.76
CA TYR A 368 30.83 7.82 -1.50
C TYR A 368 29.71 7.32 -0.58
N LYS A 369 28.48 7.32 -1.08
CA LYS A 369 27.36 6.57 -0.47
C LYS A 369 27.09 5.32 -1.31
N ARG A 370 26.96 4.19 -0.63
CA ARG A 370 26.56 2.91 -1.23
C ARG A 370 25.08 2.66 -0.93
N ALA A 371 24.31 2.33 -1.97
CA ALA A 371 22.90 2.00 -1.82
C ALA A 371 22.71 0.71 -1.01
N VAL A 372 21.77 0.72 -0.07
CA VAL A 372 21.34 -0.40 0.77
C VAL A 372 20.02 -0.99 0.27
N ALA A 373 19.13 -0.13 -0.24
CA ALA A 373 17.85 -0.51 -0.82
C ALA A 373 17.27 0.58 -1.73
N TYR A 374 16.56 0.17 -2.78
CA TYR A 374 15.67 1.01 -3.57
C TYR A 374 14.22 0.76 -3.16
N PHE A 375 13.49 1.83 -2.88
CA PHE A 375 12.09 1.77 -2.48
C PHE A 375 11.19 2.31 -3.57
N SER A 376 10.05 1.65 -3.73
CA SER A 376 8.99 2.12 -4.62
C SER A 376 7.65 1.67 -4.08
N LYS A 377 6.76 2.63 -3.81
CA LYS A 377 5.43 2.38 -3.26
C LYS A 377 4.40 3.28 -3.92
N GLN A 378 3.27 2.71 -4.31
CA GLN A 378 2.16 3.48 -4.85
C GLN A 378 1.49 4.28 -3.73
N LEU A 379 1.21 5.56 -3.97
CA LEU A 379 0.39 6.36 -3.07
C LEU A 379 -1.05 5.82 -3.06
N ASP A 380 -1.78 5.98 -1.95
CA ASP A 380 -3.21 5.67 -1.93
C ASP A 380 -4.00 6.65 -2.81
N GLU A 381 -5.20 6.25 -3.23
CA GLU A 381 -6.02 7.06 -4.15
C GLU A 381 -6.34 8.46 -3.61
N VAL A 382 -6.45 8.61 -2.28
CA VAL A 382 -6.64 9.93 -1.65
C VAL A 382 -5.36 10.76 -1.77
N SER A 383 -4.18 10.20 -1.51
CA SER A 383 -2.94 10.95 -1.65
C SER A 383 -2.56 11.25 -3.09
N LYS A 384 -2.86 10.35 -4.05
CA LYS A 384 -2.82 10.69 -5.49
C LYS A 384 -3.77 11.84 -5.84
N GLY A 385 -4.78 12.06 -5.00
CA GLY A 385 -5.65 13.23 -4.89
C GLY A 385 -4.96 14.58 -4.92
N TRP A 386 -3.82 14.64 -4.23
CA TRP A 386 -3.34 15.87 -3.65
C TRP A 386 -2.44 16.70 -4.60
N PRO A 387 -2.26 17.98 -4.25
CA PRO A 387 -1.23 18.84 -4.83
C PRO A 387 0.14 18.16 -4.87
N GLY A 388 0.98 18.52 -5.85
CA GLY A 388 2.32 17.93 -6.03
C GLY A 388 3.16 17.95 -4.75
N CYS A 389 3.23 19.09 -4.06
CA CYS A 389 3.98 19.23 -2.81
C CYS A 389 3.41 18.36 -1.68
N LEU A 390 2.08 18.20 -1.59
CA LEU A 390 1.44 17.30 -0.61
C LEU A 390 1.62 15.82 -0.97
N ARG A 391 1.67 15.49 -2.26
CA ARG A 391 2.08 14.17 -2.73
C ARG A 391 3.53 13.87 -2.33
N ALA A 392 4.41 14.86 -2.39
CA ALA A 392 5.78 14.72 -1.90
C ALA A 392 5.83 14.46 -0.39
N VAL A 393 5.02 15.17 0.43
CA VAL A 393 4.89 14.87 1.87
C VAL A 393 4.48 13.40 2.09
N ALA A 394 3.42 12.95 1.39
CA ALA A 394 2.94 11.58 1.49
C ALA A 394 4.01 10.55 1.09
N ALA A 395 4.76 10.84 0.03
CA ALA A 395 5.83 9.98 -0.46
C ALA A 395 6.98 9.88 0.55
N VAL A 396 7.44 11.01 1.12
CA VAL A 396 8.50 11.03 2.12
C VAL A 396 8.11 10.18 3.34
N VAL A 397 6.91 10.39 3.90
CA VAL A 397 6.41 9.59 5.03
C VAL A 397 6.38 8.10 4.71
N LEU A 398 5.87 7.72 3.53
CA LEU A 398 5.73 6.33 3.14
C LEU A 398 7.09 5.64 2.97
N ILE A 399 8.07 6.35 2.40
CA ILE A 399 9.42 5.82 2.18
C ILE A 399 10.20 5.74 3.49
N ILE A 400 10.06 6.71 4.40
CA ILE A 400 10.62 6.65 5.75
C ILE A 400 10.15 5.38 6.47
N GLN A 401 8.86 5.07 6.41
CA GLN A 401 8.30 3.88 7.06
C GLN A 401 8.87 2.57 6.50
N GLU A 402 9.20 2.53 5.21
CA GLU A 402 9.89 1.37 4.62
C GLU A 402 11.38 1.35 5.00
N ALA A 403 12.04 2.50 5.04
CA ALA A 403 13.45 2.62 5.43
C ALA A 403 13.69 2.21 6.89
N ARG A 404 12.78 2.56 7.81
CA ARG A 404 12.88 2.21 9.24
C ARG A 404 12.96 0.71 9.53
N LYS A 405 12.43 -0.12 8.62
CA LYS A 405 12.58 -1.58 8.70
C LYS A 405 14.04 -2.02 8.61
N PHE A 406 14.90 -1.21 7.99
CA PHE A 406 16.34 -1.45 7.87
C PHE A 406 17.15 -0.72 8.93
N THR A 407 16.75 0.50 9.31
CA THR A 407 17.53 1.33 10.23
C THR A 407 17.36 0.92 11.69
N LEU A 408 16.25 0.25 12.04
CA LEU A 408 15.93 -0.17 13.42
C LEU A 408 16.01 0.99 14.43
N GLY A 409 15.60 2.20 14.00
CA GLY A 409 15.63 3.41 14.83
C GLY A 409 16.96 4.16 14.83
N GLN A 410 17.96 3.73 14.05
CA GLN A 410 19.20 4.49 13.86
C GLN A 410 18.95 5.79 13.08
N LYS A 411 19.73 6.83 13.39
CA LYS A 411 19.68 8.16 12.77
C LYS A 411 19.71 8.09 11.24
N MET A 412 18.80 8.83 10.63
CA MET A 412 18.60 8.88 9.19
C MET A 412 18.41 10.33 8.72
N VAL A 413 19.25 10.76 7.79
CA VAL A 413 19.13 12.07 7.13
C VAL A 413 18.33 11.90 5.84
N VAL A 414 17.16 12.54 5.78
CA VAL A 414 16.19 12.42 4.68
C VAL A 414 16.29 13.63 3.76
N HIS A 415 16.76 13.40 2.54
CA HIS A 415 16.84 14.38 1.47
C HIS A 415 15.57 14.37 0.61
N THR A 416 14.99 15.54 0.40
CA THR A 416 13.82 15.76 -0.45
C THR A 416 13.93 17.09 -1.19
N SER A 417 13.25 17.22 -2.33
CA SER A 417 13.20 18.46 -3.12
C SER A 417 12.11 19.44 -2.68
N HIS A 418 11.29 19.08 -1.70
CA HIS A 418 10.18 19.90 -1.19
C HIS A 418 10.34 20.17 0.30
N ALA A 419 9.93 21.35 0.75
CA ALA A 419 9.89 21.74 2.17
C ALA A 419 8.74 21.02 2.91
N VAL A 420 8.81 19.69 2.98
CA VAL A 420 7.70 18.82 3.42
C VAL A 420 7.22 19.10 4.82
N THR A 421 8.10 19.53 5.72
CA THR A 421 7.77 19.91 7.10
C THR A 421 6.88 21.16 7.11
N SER A 422 7.31 22.23 6.44
CA SER A 422 6.54 23.48 6.34
C SER A 422 5.21 23.28 5.62
N VAL A 423 5.18 22.46 4.57
CA VAL A 423 3.94 22.11 3.86
C VAL A 423 2.96 21.38 4.77
N LEU A 424 3.46 20.43 5.57
CA LEU A 424 2.61 19.70 6.50
C LEU A 424 2.04 20.64 7.56
N GLU A 425 2.86 21.47 8.20
CA GLU A 425 2.39 22.38 9.25
C GLU A 425 1.37 23.40 8.74
N GLN A 426 1.66 24.07 7.62
CA GLN A 426 0.84 25.18 7.14
C GLN A 426 -0.38 24.73 6.35
N LYS A 427 -0.27 23.67 5.55
CA LYS A 427 -1.35 23.23 4.64
C LYS A 427 -1.92 21.88 5.03
N GLY A 428 -1.27 21.11 5.89
CA GLY A 428 -1.70 19.74 6.18
C GLY A 428 -3.11 19.66 6.75
N GLY A 429 -3.51 20.61 7.61
CA GLY A 429 -4.86 20.65 8.20
C GLY A 429 -6.00 20.84 7.20
N HIS A 430 -5.73 21.38 6.01
CA HIS A 430 -6.74 21.60 4.96
C HIS A 430 -7.00 20.32 4.14
N TRP A 431 -6.02 19.43 4.06
CA TRP A 431 -6.00 18.31 3.12
C TRP A 431 -6.01 16.93 3.78
N LEU A 432 -5.45 16.84 4.98
CA LEU A 432 -5.32 15.59 5.73
C LEU A 432 -6.43 15.49 6.79
N SER A 433 -6.93 14.27 7.02
CA SER A 433 -7.74 14.01 8.22
C SER A 433 -6.88 14.23 9.48
N PRO A 434 -7.47 14.59 10.63
CA PRO A 434 -6.72 14.77 11.87
C PRO A 434 -5.83 13.57 12.23
N SER A 435 -6.35 12.35 12.01
CA SER A 435 -5.61 11.10 12.21
C SER A 435 -4.40 10.94 11.28
N ARG A 436 -4.54 11.34 10.00
CA ARG A 436 -3.46 11.24 9.02
C ARG A 436 -2.42 12.34 9.24
N PHE A 437 -2.87 13.54 9.60
CA PHE A 437 -2.01 14.66 9.98
C PHE A 437 -1.11 14.28 11.16
N LEU A 438 -1.70 13.83 12.27
CA LEU A 438 -0.94 13.43 13.46
C LEU A 438 0.05 12.30 13.14
N LYS A 439 -0.36 11.32 12.34
CA LYS A 439 0.54 10.25 11.88
C LYS A 439 1.73 10.79 11.09
N TYR A 440 1.51 11.78 10.22
CA TYR A 440 2.58 12.35 9.39
C TYR A 440 3.50 13.22 10.25
N GLN A 441 2.94 14.01 11.17
CA GLN A 441 3.68 14.82 12.12
C GLN A 441 4.57 13.95 13.02
N ALA A 442 4.03 12.86 13.56
CA ALA A 442 4.81 11.90 14.35
C ALA A 442 6.00 11.32 13.58
N VAL A 443 5.81 11.01 12.29
CA VAL A 443 6.87 10.44 11.45
C VAL A 443 7.94 11.46 11.08
N LEU A 444 7.55 12.70 10.77
CA LEU A 444 8.46 13.72 10.23
C LEU A 444 9.12 14.59 11.30
N MET A 445 8.51 14.75 12.48
CA MET A 445 8.86 15.82 13.42
C MET A 445 9.05 15.38 14.87
N GLU A 446 8.29 14.38 15.34
CA GLU A 446 8.32 14.00 16.76
C GLU A 446 9.40 12.97 17.10
N GLN A 447 9.89 12.24 16.10
CA GLN A 447 10.87 11.17 16.30
C GLN A 447 12.30 11.68 16.08
N ASP A 448 13.18 11.32 17.00
CA ASP A 448 14.58 11.78 17.08
C ASP A 448 15.53 11.07 16.12
N ASP A 449 15.04 10.03 15.43
CA ASP A 449 15.79 9.25 14.45
C ASP A 449 15.86 9.92 13.07
N ILE A 450 15.15 11.04 12.83
CA ILE A 450 15.02 11.66 11.51
C ILE A 450 15.46 13.13 11.49
N GLU A 451 16.29 13.45 10.50
CA GLU A 451 16.63 14.82 10.12
C GLU A 451 16.19 15.06 8.68
N ILE A 452 15.32 16.04 8.43
CA ILE A 452 14.84 16.36 7.07
C ILE A 452 15.68 17.49 6.49
N VAL A 453 16.30 17.22 5.34
CA VAL A 453 17.10 18.19 4.58
C VAL A 453 16.41 18.46 3.24
N THR A 454 15.94 19.69 3.07
CA THR A 454 15.42 20.15 1.78
C THR A 454 16.61 20.55 0.90
N SER A 455 16.72 19.97 -0.28
CA SER A 455 17.84 20.20 -1.20
C SER A 455 17.37 20.24 -2.65
N ALA A 456 18.05 20.99 -3.51
CA ALA A 456 17.72 21.02 -4.92
C ALA A 456 17.91 19.66 -5.57
N VAL A 457 17.13 19.41 -6.63
CA VAL A 457 16.94 18.09 -7.27
C VAL A 457 18.26 17.32 -7.39
N ILE A 458 18.45 16.40 -6.46
CA ILE A 458 19.58 15.49 -6.49
C ILE A 458 19.14 14.36 -7.43
N ASN A 459 19.74 14.28 -8.63
CA ASN A 459 19.60 13.05 -9.39
C ASN A 459 20.24 11.90 -8.55
N PRO A 460 19.75 10.65 -8.64
CA PRO A 460 20.25 9.52 -7.86
C PRO A 460 21.78 9.36 -7.87
N ALA A 461 22.42 9.62 -9.02
CA ALA A 461 23.86 9.49 -9.16
C ALA A 461 24.60 10.57 -8.36
N SER A 462 24.10 11.80 -8.33
CA SER A 462 24.61 12.89 -7.49
C SER A 462 24.43 12.58 -6.00
N PHE A 463 23.31 11.94 -5.62
CA PHE A 463 23.06 11.52 -4.23
C PHE A 463 24.11 10.50 -3.75
N LEU A 464 24.37 9.48 -4.57
CA LEU A 464 25.33 8.42 -4.26
C LEU A 464 26.79 8.89 -4.37
N SER A 465 27.10 9.81 -5.29
CA SER A 465 28.46 10.34 -5.48
C SER A 465 28.83 11.51 -4.56
N ASN A 466 27.90 11.96 -3.71
CA ASN A 466 28.09 13.09 -2.80
C ASN A 466 28.45 14.43 -3.50
N LYS A 467 28.16 14.55 -4.81
CA LYS A 467 28.29 15.80 -5.54
C LYS A 467 27.05 16.65 -5.28
N GLN A 468 27.16 17.63 -4.40
CA GLN A 468 26.14 18.66 -4.25
C GLN A 468 26.17 19.53 -5.52
N GLU A 469 25.16 19.36 -6.38
CA GLU A 469 24.85 20.40 -7.35
C GLU A 469 24.19 21.55 -6.58
N MET A 470 24.89 22.68 -6.44
CA MET A 470 24.28 23.95 -5.99
C MET A 470 23.26 24.38 -7.04
N LYS A 471 22.04 23.88 -6.92
CA LYS A 471 20.87 24.40 -7.63
C LYS A 471 19.93 25.02 -6.60
N THR A 472 19.14 25.98 -7.05
CA THR A 472 18.08 26.62 -6.29
C THR A 472 16.92 25.64 -6.07
N VAL A 473 16.24 25.75 -4.93
CA VAL A 473 14.98 25.04 -4.66
C VAL A 473 14.01 25.39 -5.79
N VAL A 474 13.36 24.36 -6.36
CA VAL A 474 12.65 24.46 -7.66
C VAL A 474 11.47 25.45 -7.62
N HIS A 475 10.81 25.56 -6.47
CA HIS A 475 9.65 26.44 -6.25
C HIS A 475 9.36 26.57 -4.76
N ASP A 476 8.61 27.61 -4.39
CA ASP A 476 7.96 27.70 -3.08
C ASP A 476 6.74 26.76 -3.07
N CYS A 477 6.79 25.76 -2.19
CA CYS A 477 5.75 24.75 -2.10
C CYS A 477 4.40 25.31 -1.64
N ILE A 478 4.40 26.34 -0.79
CA ILE A 478 3.20 26.95 -0.23
C ILE A 478 2.52 27.80 -1.31
N GLU A 479 3.27 28.70 -1.94
CA GLU A 479 2.79 29.54 -3.05
C GLU A 479 2.27 28.69 -4.22
N THR A 480 2.96 27.58 -4.53
CA THR A 480 2.53 26.66 -5.59
C THR A 480 1.21 25.98 -5.24
N ILE A 481 1.00 25.57 -3.99
CA ILE A 481 -0.29 24.96 -3.58
C ILE A 481 -1.41 25.99 -3.69
N GLU A 482 -1.17 27.23 -3.23
CA GLU A 482 -2.16 28.30 -3.28
C GLU A 482 -2.52 28.67 -4.72
N THR A 483 -1.53 28.87 -5.57
CA THR A 483 -1.72 29.26 -6.97
C THR A 483 -2.44 28.20 -7.80
N VAL A 484 -2.12 26.92 -7.60
CA VAL A 484 -2.67 25.82 -8.41
C VAL A 484 -4.09 25.42 -7.93
N TYR A 485 -4.42 25.61 -6.66
CA TYR A 485 -5.62 24.99 -6.06
C TYR A 485 -6.60 25.93 -5.39
N ALA A 486 -6.29 27.22 -5.23
CA ALA A 486 -7.31 28.19 -4.87
C ALA A 486 -8.35 28.26 -5.99
N SER A 487 -9.64 28.20 -5.64
CA SER A 487 -10.71 28.44 -6.62
C SER A 487 -10.59 29.83 -7.26
N ARG A 488 -9.93 30.77 -6.56
CA ARG A 488 -9.61 32.12 -6.97
C ARG A 488 -8.28 32.56 -6.32
N PRO A 489 -7.31 33.16 -7.05
CA PRO A 489 -5.97 33.46 -6.52
C PRO A 489 -5.91 34.38 -5.31
N ASP A 490 -6.86 35.32 -5.17
CA ASP A 490 -6.94 36.32 -4.09
C ASP A 490 -7.99 35.97 -3.01
N LEU A 491 -8.52 34.75 -3.03
CA LEU A 491 -9.46 34.28 -2.01
C LEU A 491 -8.76 34.11 -0.65
N LYS A 492 -9.28 34.75 0.39
CA LYS A 492 -8.76 34.65 1.76
C LYS A 492 -9.66 33.80 2.66
N ASP A 493 -9.07 33.17 3.68
CA ASP A 493 -9.75 32.53 4.81
C ASP A 493 -9.76 33.39 6.09
N GLU A 494 -9.25 34.64 5.97
CA GLU A 494 -9.29 35.68 6.99
C GLU A 494 -10.04 36.93 6.48
N PRO A 495 -10.70 37.70 7.37
CA PRO A 495 -11.48 38.88 6.97
C PRO A 495 -10.68 39.90 6.17
N LEU A 496 -11.30 40.48 5.14
CA LEU A 496 -10.80 41.68 4.46
C LEU A 496 -10.97 42.90 5.37
N GLU A 497 -9.93 43.72 5.49
CA GLU A 497 -9.94 44.96 6.28
C GLU A 497 -10.90 46.02 5.70
N GLU A 498 -11.02 46.08 4.37
CA GLU A 498 -11.87 47.03 3.64
C GLU A 498 -12.98 46.28 2.87
N ALA A 499 -13.82 45.53 3.58
CA ALA A 499 -14.99 44.89 3.00
C ALA A 499 -16.18 45.86 2.94
N ASP A 500 -16.90 45.87 1.81
CA ASP A 500 -18.15 46.60 1.65
C ASP A 500 -19.24 46.01 2.57
N HIS A 501 -19.24 44.68 2.72
CA HIS A 501 -20.21 43.96 3.55
C HIS A 501 -19.63 42.72 4.24
N THR A 502 -20.22 42.36 5.39
CA THR A 502 -20.02 41.06 6.04
C THR A 502 -21.35 40.31 6.09
N TRP A 503 -21.41 39.16 5.44
CA TRP A 503 -22.60 38.32 5.32
C TRP A 503 -22.41 36.95 5.99
N TYR A 504 -23.53 36.36 6.40
CA TYR A 504 -23.62 35.05 7.04
C TYR A 504 -24.54 34.18 6.20
N THR A 505 -24.15 32.93 5.97
CA THR A 505 -24.91 32.00 5.12
C THR A 505 -25.18 30.72 5.87
N ASP A 506 -26.42 30.23 5.77
CA ASP A 506 -26.79 28.90 6.25
C ASP A 506 -27.81 28.24 5.31
N GLY A 507 -27.79 26.90 5.28
CA GLY A 507 -28.73 26.06 4.55
C GLY A 507 -29.39 25.00 5.42
N SER A 508 -30.71 25.09 5.58
CA SER A 508 -31.49 24.17 6.41
C SER A 508 -32.17 23.06 5.59
N SER A 509 -32.22 21.84 6.12
CA SER A 509 -32.97 20.70 5.54
C SER A 509 -33.46 19.74 6.62
N PHE A 510 -34.77 19.56 6.75
CA PHE A 510 -35.39 18.68 7.74
C PHE A 510 -36.67 18.02 7.21
N VAL A 511 -37.14 16.97 7.89
CA VAL A 511 -38.35 16.24 7.50
C VAL A 511 -39.53 16.68 8.35
N LYS A 512 -40.62 17.10 7.72
CA LYS A 512 -41.90 17.44 8.35
C LYS A 512 -43.01 16.73 7.58
N ASN A 513 -43.85 15.96 8.28
CA ASN A 513 -44.93 15.15 7.68
C ASN A 513 -44.47 14.24 6.53
N GLY A 514 -43.30 13.61 6.67
CA GLY A 514 -42.73 12.70 5.65
C GLY A 514 -42.11 13.40 4.42
N VAL A 515 -42.17 14.72 4.34
CA VAL A 515 -41.59 15.52 3.24
C VAL A 515 -40.34 16.23 3.74
N ARG A 516 -39.24 16.12 2.98
CA ARG A 516 -38.02 16.86 3.26
C ARG A 516 -38.16 18.31 2.77
N MET A 517 -38.29 19.22 3.71
CA MET A 517 -38.32 20.67 3.50
C MET A 517 -36.90 21.22 3.56
N ALA A 518 -36.60 22.21 2.74
CA ALA A 518 -35.27 22.82 2.70
C ALA A 518 -35.36 24.31 2.34
N GLY A 519 -34.40 25.09 2.81
CA GLY A 519 -34.30 26.53 2.59
C GLY A 519 -32.87 27.01 2.80
N TYR A 520 -32.59 28.23 2.37
CA TYR A 520 -31.31 28.90 2.63
C TYR A 520 -31.54 30.34 3.03
N ALA A 521 -30.56 30.93 3.70
CA ALA A 521 -30.53 32.34 4.01
C ALA A 521 -29.14 32.95 3.83
N VAL A 522 -29.12 34.23 3.51
CA VAL A 522 -27.98 35.14 3.51
C VAL A 522 -28.39 36.36 4.34
N THR A 523 -27.66 36.64 5.40
CA THR A 523 -28.02 37.70 6.36
C THR A 523 -26.81 38.55 6.73
N THR A 524 -27.04 39.75 7.27
CA THR A 524 -26.06 40.47 8.09
C THR A 524 -26.25 40.07 9.56
N THR A 525 -25.77 40.87 10.49
CA THR A 525 -26.07 40.73 11.93
C THR A 525 -27.51 41.10 12.29
N ASP A 526 -28.17 41.92 11.48
CA ASP A 526 -29.44 42.56 11.80
C ASP A 526 -30.48 42.52 10.66
N GLN A 527 -30.08 42.18 9.44
CA GLN A 527 -30.93 42.22 8.25
C GLN A 527 -30.87 40.92 7.45
N VAL A 528 -32.01 40.58 6.85
CA VAL A 528 -32.11 39.47 5.89
C VAL A 528 -31.82 40.01 4.50
N VAL A 529 -30.70 39.58 3.90
CA VAL A 529 -30.32 39.96 2.53
C VAL A 529 -31.12 39.14 1.53
N GLU A 530 -31.21 37.82 1.76
CA GLU A 530 -32.06 36.92 0.97
C GLU A 530 -32.37 35.65 1.78
N ALA A 531 -33.63 35.25 1.87
CA ALA A 531 -34.02 33.94 2.42
C ALA A 531 -35.11 33.32 1.53
N LYS A 532 -34.91 32.08 1.07
CA LYS A 532 -35.82 31.41 0.12
C LYS A 532 -35.92 29.90 0.37
N SER A 533 -37.08 29.33 0.02
CA SER A 533 -37.28 27.89 0.05
C SER A 533 -36.57 27.20 -1.13
N LEU A 534 -36.16 25.96 -0.91
CA LEU A 534 -35.53 25.10 -1.89
C LEU A 534 -36.48 23.96 -2.29
N PRO A 535 -36.28 23.35 -3.48
CA PRO A 535 -37.07 22.20 -3.90
C PRO A 535 -37.13 21.11 -2.82
N LYS A 536 -38.32 20.56 -2.63
CA LYS A 536 -38.56 19.44 -1.71
C LYS A 536 -37.60 18.28 -2.04
N GLY A 537 -37.00 17.67 -1.02
CA GLY A 537 -35.99 16.63 -1.20
C GLY A 537 -34.53 17.13 -1.25
N THR A 538 -34.29 18.45 -1.23
CA THR A 538 -32.93 19.00 -1.16
C THR A 538 -32.24 18.61 0.15
N SER A 539 -31.01 18.10 0.06
CA SER A 539 -30.19 17.69 1.22
C SER A 539 -29.63 18.91 1.97
N ALA A 540 -29.29 18.74 3.25
CA ALA A 540 -28.65 19.79 4.06
C ALA A 540 -27.37 20.31 3.38
N GLN A 541 -26.47 19.40 2.97
CA GLN A 541 -25.24 19.76 2.26
C GLN A 541 -25.48 20.54 0.96
N ARG A 542 -26.57 20.23 0.22
CA ARG A 542 -26.91 20.99 -0.99
C ARG A 542 -27.47 22.37 -0.64
N ALA A 543 -28.30 22.48 0.39
CA ALA A 543 -28.85 23.76 0.85
C ALA A 543 -27.73 24.73 1.26
N GLU A 544 -26.74 24.22 1.98
CA GLU A 544 -25.54 24.95 2.43
C GLU A 544 -24.71 25.50 1.27
N ILE A 545 -24.45 24.66 0.25
CA ILE A 545 -23.76 25.12 -0.96
C ILE A 545 -24.61 26.15 -1.69
N VAL A 546 -25.94 25.98 -1.77
CA VAL A 546 -26.82 26.96 -2.42
C VAL A 546 -26.78 28.30 -1.68
N ALA A 547 -26.78 28.31 -0.34
CA ALA A 547 -26.65 29.52 0.47
C ALA A 547 -25.39 30.30 0.09
N LEU A 548 -24.24 29.62 0.07
CA LEU A 548 -22.96 30.22 -0.27
C LEU A 548 -22.90 30.71 -1.73
N VAL A 549 -23.42 29.91 -2.68
CA VAL A 549 -23.55 30.32 -4.10
C VAL A 549 -24.34 31.62 -4.21
N ARG A 550 -25.47 31.72 -3.50
CA ARG A 550 -26.36 32.86 -3.58
C ARG A 550 -25.74 34.11 -2.95
N ALA A 551 -25.05 33.98 -1.82
CA ALA A 551 -24.27 35.07 -1.26
C ALA A 551 -23.22 35.58 -2.26
N LEU A 552 -22.46 34.69 -2.91
CA LEU A 552 -21.46 35.09 -3.91
C LEU A 552 -22.08 35.75 -5.15
N GLU A 553 -23.24 35.28 -5.61
CA GLU A 553 -23.97 35.89 -6.73
C GLU A 553 -24.53 37.28 -6.39
N LEU A 554 -25.01 37.47 -5.15
CA LEU A 554 -25.48 38.77 -4.65
C LEU A 554 -24.32 39.75 -4.47
N ALA A 555 -23.12 39.26 -4.14
CA ALA A 555 -21.91 40.05 -3.94
C ALA A 555 -21.18 40.44 -5.24
N LYS A 556 -21.81 40.27 -6.41
CA LYS A 556 -21.16 40.55 -7.69
C LYS A 556 -20.62 41.99 -7.76
N GLY A 557 -19.30 42.11 -7.97
CA GLY A 557 -18.58 43.39 -8.03
C GLY A 557 -18.21 44.01 -6.67
N LEU A 558 -18.62 43.41 -5.55
CA LEU A 558 -18.36 43.92 -4.19
C LEU A 558 -17.14 43.27 -3.55
N ARG A 559 -16.56 43.91 -2.55
CA ARG A 559 -15.57 43.38 -1.62
C ARG A 559 -16.31 42.82 -0.42
N VAL A 560 -16.35 41.50 -0.25
CA VAL A 560 -17.24 40.88 0.75
C VAL A 560 -16.53 39.90 1.68
N ASN A 561 -16.91 39.92 2.96
CA ASN A 561 -16.60 38.88 3.94
C ASN A 561 -17.81 37.96 4.08
N ILE A 562 -17.65 36.65 3.88
CA ILE A 562 -18.74 35.67 3.99
C ILE A 562 -18.41 34.62 5.05
N TRP A 563 -19.24 34.52 6.07
CA TRP A 563 -19.18 33.46 7.08
C TRP A 563 -20.15 32.33 6.73
N THR A 564 -19.64 31.10 6.74
CA THR A 564 -20.44 29.88 6.62
C THR A 564 -20.14 28.96 7.79
N ASP A 565 -21.15 28.30 8.34
CA ASP A 565 -20.97 27.21 9.31
C ASP A 565 -20.82 25.83 8.64
N SER A 566 -20.94 25.79 7.31
CA SER A 566 -20.70 24.59 6.53
C SER A 566 -19.21 24.36 6.27
N LYS A 567 -18.60 23.50 7.09
CA LYS A 567 -17.23 23.01 6.84
C LYS A 567 -17.09 22.37 5.45
N TYR A 568 -18.17 21.77 4.95
CA TYR A 568 -18.18 21.19 3.60
C TYR A 568 -18.09 22.29 2.53
N ALA A 569 -18.97 23.30 2.54
CA ALA A 569 -18.96 24.38 1.54
C ALA A 569 -17.63 25.16 1.57
N PHE A 570 -17.12 25.47 2.77
CA PHE A 570 -15.80 26.08 2.96
C PHE A 570 -14.68 25.25 2.29
N GLY A 571 -14.62 23.94 2.58
CA GLY A 571 -13.63 23.05 1.99
C GLY A 571 -13.73 22.92 0.47
N VAL A 572 -14.93 23.02 -0.11
CA VAL A 572 -15.13 23.03 -1.56
C VAL A 572 -14.45 24.24 -2.20
N VAL A 573 -14.58 25.43 -1.63
CA VAL A 573 -14.04 26.65 -2.25
C VAL A 573 -12.52 26.78 -2.03
N HIS A 574 -12.02 26.39 -0.85
CA HIS A 574 -10.62 26.57 -0.48
C HIS A 574 -9.68 25.42 -0.85
N ALA A 575 -10.17 24.19 -0.93
CA ALA A 575 -9.32 23.02 -1.14
C ALA A 575 -9.78 22.12 -2.29
N HIS A 576 -11.08 21.82 -2.41
CA HIS A 576 -11.50 20.67 -3.23
C HIS A 576 -12.00 21.02 -4.63
N GLY A 577 -12.47 22.25 -4.84
CA GLY A 577 -13.19 22.65 -6.04
C GLY A 577 -12.37 22.62 -7.31
N ALA A 578 -11.15 23.18 -7.28
CA ALA A 578 -10.24 23.18 -8.42
C ALA A 578 -9.88 21.73 -8.85
N ILE A 579 -9.59 20.85 -7.89
CA ILE A 579 -9.27 19.44 -8.14
C ILE A 579 -10.42 18.68 -8.75
N TRP A 580 -11.64 18.89 -8.24
CA TRP A 580 -12.82 18.21 -8.78
C TRP A 580 -13.11 18.65 -10.21
N LYS A 581 -12.88 19.93 -10.54
CA LYS A 581 -12.99 20.42 -11.91
C LYS A 581 -11.95 19.78 -12.84
N GLU A 582 -10.69 19.67 -12.41
CA GLU A 582 -9.63 19.00 -13.19
C GLU A 582 -9.85 17.49 -13.35
N ARG A 583 -10.49 16.83 -12.38
CA ARG A 583 -10.80 15.39 -12.42
C ARG A 583 -12.10 15.03 -13.15
N GLY A 584 -12.75 16.00 -13.81
CA GLY A 584 -14.03 15.77 -14.47
C GLY A 584 -15.16 15.40 -13.49
N LEU A 585 -15.13 15.96 -12.28
CA LEU A 585 -16.11 15.76 -11.20
C LEU A 585 -16.21 14.32 -10.68
N LEU A 586 -15.09 13.60 -10.71
CA LEU A 586 -14.97 12.25 -10.16
C LEU A 586 -14.32 12.28 -8.76
N THR A 587 -14.87 11.48 -7.86
CA THR A 587 -14.26 11.14 -6.57
C THR A 587 -13.00 10.30 -6.77
N ALA A 588 -12.16 10.16 -5.73
CA ALA A 588 -10.97 9.30 -5.78
C ALA A 588 -11.29 7.81 -6.09
N GLN A 589 -12.55 7.39 -6.01
CA GLN A 589 -13.02 6.05 -6.36
C GLN A 589 -13.61 5.95 -7.78
N GLY A 590 -13.51 7.01 -8.60
CA GLY A 590 -14.07 7.06 -9.96
C GLY A 590 -15.60 7.20 -10.01
N LYS A 591 -16.28 7.42 -8.88
CA LYS A 591 -17.72 7.73 -8.84
C LYS A 591 -17.94 9.23 -9.00
N GLY A 592 -19.01 9.63 -9.69
CA GLY A 592 -19.40 11.03 -9.79
C GLY A 592 -19.61 11.67 -8.42
N ILE A 593 -19.17 12.92 -8.26
CA ILE A 593 -19.34 13.70 -7.04
C ILE A 593 -20.83 14.00 -6.84
N LYS A 594 -21.34 13.79 -5.62
CA LYS A 594 -22.72 14.15 -5.27
C LYS A 594 -22.87 15.67 -5.37
N HIS A 595 -23.94 16.14 -6.03
CA HIS A 595 -24.23 17.56 -6.23
C HIS A 595 -23.19 18.30 -7.10
N ALA A 596 -22.59 17.63 -8.09
CA ALA A 596 -21.57 18.21 -8.97
C ALA A 596 -22.01 19.49 -9.70
N ASP A 597 -23.30 19.60 -10.04
CA ASP A 597 -23.90 20.76 -10.71
C ASP A 597 -23.78 22.05 -9.89
N ILE A 598 -24.12 21.97 -8.60
CA ILE A 598 -24.10 23.14 -7.70
C ILE A 598 -22.67 23.48 -7.27
N ILE A 599 -21.79 22.49 -7.17
CA ILE A 599 -20.36 22.69 -6.91
C ILE A 599 -19.72 23.49 -8.06
N LEU A 600 -20.00 23.14 -9.31
CA LEU A 600 -19.52 23.92 -10.46
C LEU A 600 -20.02 25.36 -10.42
N ARG A 601 -21.30 25.54 -10.07
CA ARG A 601 -21.89 26.88 -9.92
C ARG A 601 -21.22 27.67 -8.79
N LEU A 602 -20.87 27.03 -7.68
CA LEU A 602 -20.11 27.66 -6.58
C LEU A 602 -18.73 28.15 -7.05
N LEU A 603 -18.02 27.36 -7.84
CA LEU A 603 -16.70 27.73 -8.37
C LEU A 603 -16.76 28.82 -9.45
N GLU A 604 -17.89 28.96 -10.15
CA GLU A 604 -18.13 30.12 -11.00
C GLU A 604 -18.52 31.36 -10.18
N ALA A 605 -19.38 31.17 -9.16
CA ALA A 605 -19.88 32.26 -8.34
C ALA A 605 -18.79 32.96 -7.53
N VAL A 606 -17.77 32.22 -7.06
CA VAL A 606 -16.63 32.81 -6.32
C VAL A 606 -15.82 33.83 -7.13
N GLN A 607 -15.94 33.81 -8.47
CA GLN A 607 -15.31 34.79 -9.36
C GLN A 607 -16.09 36.11 -9.49
N LEU A 608 -17.34 36.17 -9.01
CA LEU A 608 -18.22 37.32 -9.22
C LEU A 608 -17.89 38.54 -8.35
N PRO A 609 -17.50 38.41 -7.07
CA PRO A 609 -17.10 39.56 -6.25
C PRO A 609 -15.82 40.22 -6.77
N SER A 610 -15.58 41.49 -6.46
CA SER A 610 -14.31 42.16 -6.79
C SER A 610 -13.18 41.75 -5.85
N ALA A 611 -13.48 41.44 -4.58
CA ALA A 611 -12.62 40.72 -3.64
C ALA A 611 -13.50 39.90 -2.67
N VAL A 612 -13.02 38.75 -2.20
CA VAL A 612 -13.82 37.92 -1.28
C VAL A 612 -12.95 37.18 -0.26
N ALA A 613 -13.38 37.21 1.00
CA ALA A 613 -12.93 36.28 2.02
C ALA A 613 -14.10 35.37 2.44
N ILE A 614 -13.85 34.06 2.52
CA ILE A 614 -14.83 33.08 2.97
C ILE A 614 -14.27 32.39 4.19
N MET A 615 -14.94 32.54 5.34
CA MET A 615 -14.49 32.05 6.63
C MET A 615 -15.47 31.02 7.20
N HIS A 616 -14.94 30.04 7.95
CA HIS A 616 -15.75 29.03 8.61
C HIS A 616 -15.98 29.39 10.09
N CYS A 617 -17.24 29.38 10.53
CA CYS A 617 -17.63 29.46 11.94
C CYS A 617 -18.25 28.14 12.43
N LYS A 618 -18.32 27.93 13.74
CA LYS A 618 -19.03 26.76 14.28
C LYS A 618 -20.53 27.07 14.32
N GLY A 619 -21.36 26.14 13.87
CA GLY A 619 -22.82 26.26 13.98
C GLY A 619 -23.30 26.24 15.44
N HIS A 620 -24.49 26.80 15.67
CA HIS A 620 -25.24 26.79 16.94
C HIS A 620 -24.46 27.29 18.18
N GLN A 621 -23.70 28.38 18.04
CA GLN A 621 -23.03 29.04 19.17
C GLN A 621 -23.98 29.91 20.00
N LYS A 622 -23.74 30.04 21.31
CA LYS A 622 -24.61 30.79 22.26
C LYS A 622 -24.08 32.16 22.69
N GLY A 623 -23.04 32.71 22.07
CA GLY A 623 -22.51 34.03 22.44
C GLY A 623 -23.17 35.22 21.73
N ASN A 624 -22.64 36.42 22.00
CA ASN A 624 -23.15 37.73 21.56
C ASN A 624 -22.18 38.48 20.64
N THR A 625 -21.16 37.81 20.09
CA THR A 625 -20.32 38.45 19.08
C THR A 625 -21.10 38.65 17.79
N ASP A 626 -20.77 39.67 16.99
CA ASP A 626 -21.42 39.94 15.70
C ASP A 626 -21.48 38.69 14.81
N ARG A 627 -20.41 37.88 14.85
CA ARG A 627 -20.35 36.60 14.15
C ARG A 627 -21.41 35.61 14.59
N GLU A 628 -21.61 35.47 15.90
CA GLU A 628 -22.59 34.55 16.47
C GLU A 628 -24.02 35.05 16.25
N VAL A 629 -24.24 36.36 16.33
CA VAL A 629 -25.53 37.00 16.07
C VAL A 629 -25.93 36.79 14.61
N GLY A 630 -25.03 37.09 13.67
CA GLY A 630 -25.26 36.90 12.25
C GLY A 630 -25.50 35.43 11.85
N ASN A 631 -24.70 34.50 12.37
CA ASN A 631 -24.92 33.06 12.09
C ASN A 631 -26.23 32.54 12.68
N LYS A 632 -26.66 33.03 13.85
CA LYS A 632 -27.97 32.68 14.43
C LYS A 632 -29.12 33.18 13.57
N LEU A 633 -29.00 34.39 13.04
CA LEU A 633 -30.00 34.96 12.15
C LEU A 633 -30.09 34.14 10.85
N ALA A 634 -28.96 33.79 10.24
CA ALA A 634 -28.93 32.92 9.07
C ALA A 634 -29.59 31.55 9.32
N ASP A 635 -29.27 30.88 10.43
CA ASP A 635 -29.87 29.58 10.83
C ASP A 635 -31.38 29.67 11.03
N TYR A 636 -31.83 30.72 11.74
CA TYR A 636 -33.25 30.96 11.95
C TYR A 636 -34.00 31.20 10.63
N GLU A 637 -33.49 32.09 9.78
CA GLU A 637 -34.13 32.48 8.53
C GLU A 637 -34.10 31.35 7.50
N ALA A 638 -33.02 30.57 7.41
CA ALA A 638 -32.95 29.42 6.51
C ALA A 638 -34.00 28.36 6.90
N ARG A 639 -34.22 28.17 8.20
CA ARG A 639 -35.26 27.28 8.73
C ARG A 639 -36.67 27.81 8.48
N GLN A 640 -36.92 29.11 8.69
CA GLN A 640 -38.21 29.73 8.40
C GLN A 640 -38.54 29.66 6.90
N ALA A 641 -37.58 29.98 6.04
CA ALA A 641 -37.73 29.91 4.59
C ALA A 641 -38.03 28.48 4.11
N ALA A 642 -37.48 27.46 4.77
CA ALA A 642 -37.79 26.06 4.48
C ALA A 642 -39.27 25.70 4.76
N GLU A 643 -39.93 26.39 5.69
CA GLU A 643 -41.34 26.14 6.04
C GLU A 643 -42.34 26.94 5.21
N GLN A 644 -41.95 28.13 4.73
CA GLN A 644 -42.90 29.15 4.25
C GLN A 644 -43.00 29.32 2.72
N GLY A 645 -42.08 28.77 1.91
CA GLY A 645 -41.97 29.16 0.50
C GLY A 645 -42.48 28.15 -0.54
N ASP A 646 -43.09 28.67 -1.60
CA ASP A 646 -43.20 27.98 -2.89
C ASP A 646 -41.79 27.69 -3.44
N PRO A 647 -41.47 26.43 -3.82
CA PRO A 647 -40.12 26.05 -4.20
C PRO A 647 -39.62 26.87 -5.38
N LEU A 648 -38.34 27.27 -5.36
CA LEU A 648 -37.66 27.83 -6.53
C LEU A 648 -37.84 26.90 -7.74
N GLU A 649 -38.69 27.30 -8.69
CA GLU A 649 -38.87 26.59 -9.96
C GLU A 649 -37.69 26.86 -10.89
N GLU A 650 -37.18 25.81 -11.55
CA GLU A 650 -36.21 25.96 -12.64
C GLU A 650 -36.83 26.76 -13.79
N LYS A 651 -36.43 28.02 -13.93
CA LYS A 651 -36.81 28.85 -15.08
C LYS A 651 -35.85 28.62 -16.24
N TRP A 652 -36.39 28.15 -17.35
CA TRP A 652 -35.67 27.98 -18.61
C TRP A 652 -36.02 29.12 -19.57
N SER A 653 -35.02 29.80 -20.13
CA SER A 653 -35.19 30.77 -21.21
C SER A 653 -34.94 30.11 -22.58
N GLY A 654 -35.79 30.39 -23.56
CA GLY A 654 -35.71 29.82 -24.91
C GLY A 654 -37.07 29.84 -25.63
N PRO A 655 -37.16 29.32 -26.87
CA PRO A 655 -36.09 28.63 -27.63
C PRO A 655 -35.05 29.60 -28.23
N PHE A 656 -33.81 29.12 -28.36
CA PHE A 656 -32.70 29.83 -29.00
C PHE A 656 -32.12 28.98 -30.13
N GLN A 657 -31.68 29.62 -31.21
CA GLN A 657 -31.00 28.94 -32.31
C GLN A 657 -29.57 28.56 -31.90
N VAL A 658 -29.21 27.30 -32.11
CA VAL A 658 -27.86 26.77 -31.91
C VAL A 658 -27.05 27.02 -33.19
N LEU A 659 -25.94 27.74 -33.08
CA LEU A 659 -25.03 28.02 -34.19
C LEU A 659 -23.95 26.95 -34.36
N LEU A 660 -23.36 26.50 -33.25
CA LEU A 660 -22.26 25.52 -33.24
C LEU A 660 -22.36 24.61 -32.01
N THR A 661 -21.85 23.38 -32.11
CA THR A 661 -21.78 22.42 -31.00
C THR A 661 -20.39 21.79 -30.89
N THR A 662 -19.97 21.52 -29.65
CA THR A 662 -18.85 20.64 -29.30
C THR A 662 -19.36 19.51 -28.40
N TYR A 663 -18.48 18.59 -27.99
CA TYR A 663 -18.84 17.50 -27.08
C TYR A 663 -19.27 17.99 -25.67
N THR A 664 -18.91 19.21 -25.28
CA THR A 664 -19.21 19.79 -23.94
C THR A 664 -20.00 21.09 -23.97
N ALA A 665 -20.13 21.78 -25.10
CA ALA A 665 -20.79 23.09 -25.13
C ALA A 665 -21.48 23.36 -26.46
N VAL A 666 -22.40 24.33 -26.46
CA VAL A 666 -23.01 24.87 -27.67
C VAL A 666 -22.89 26.40 -27.70
N LYS A 667 -22.88 26.94 -28.90
CA LYS A 667 -22.96 28.37 -29.17
C LYS A 667 -24.38 28.73 -29.59
N LEU A 668 -24.98 29.72 -28.93
CA LEU A 668 -26.32 30.22 -29.28
C LEU A 668 -26.21 31.57 -30.00
N GLU A 669 -27.13 31.85 -30.92
CA GLU A 669 -27.15 33.09 -31.72
C GLU A 669 -27.25 34.36 -30.85
N LYS A 670 -28.05 34.31 -29.77
CA LYS A 670 -28.27 35.44 -28.86
C LYS A 670 -27.30 35.50 -27.67
N HIS A 671 -26.33 34.59 -27.57
CA HIS A 671 -25.34 34.58 -26.48
C HIS A 671 -23.91 34.61 -27.01
N ALA A 672 -23.17 35.64 -26.62
CA ALA A 672 -21.76 35.81 -26.99
C ALA A 672 -20.84 34.74 -26.35
N ALA A 673 -21.24 34.12 -25.23
CA ALA A 673 -20.47 33.05 -24.57
C ALA A 673 -20.89 31.65 -25.04
N TRP A 674 -19.96 30.69 -24.95
CA TRP A 674 -20.29 29.26 -25.11
C TRP A 674 -21.03 28.77 -23.86
N ILE A 675 -22.06 27.95 -24.05
CA ILE A 675 -22.91 27.43 -22.98
C ILE A 675 -22.73 25.91 -22.90
N HIS A 676 -22.37 25.40 -21.73
CA HIS A 676 -22.16 23.97 -21.52
C HIS A 676 -23.44 23.17 -21.77
N TYR A 677 -23.34 21.96 -22.34
CA TYR A 677 -24.49 21.16 -22.79
C TYR A 677 -25.50 20.84 -21.68
N SER A 678 -25.04 20.78 -20.43
CA SER A 678 -25.89 20.54 -19.25
C SER A 678 -26.84 21.69 -18.90
N ARG A 679 -26.63 22.89 -19.46
CA ARG A 679 -27.48 24.08 -19.24
C ARG A 679 -28.55 24.25 -20.32
N ILE A 680 -28.76 23.24 -21.15
CA ILE A 680 -29.61 23.34 -22.34
C ILE A 680 -30.52 22.13 -22.43
N LYS A 681 -31.79 22.37 -22.71
CA LYS A 681 -32.79 21.33 -22.91
C LYS A 681 -33.30 21.40 -24.35
N LYS A 682 -33.38 20.24 -25.02
CA LYS A 682 -33.89 20.16 -26.39
C LYS A 682 -35.34 20.66 -26.41
N ALA A 683 -35.65 21.58 -27.32
CA ALA A 683 -37.01 22.07 -27.51
C ALA A 683 -37.92 20.88 -27.93
N PRO A 684 -39.15 20.77 -27.37
CA PRO A 684 -40.08 19.70 -27.75
C PRO A 684 -40.46 19.77 -29.24
N THR A 685 -40.52 18.62 -29.92
CA THR A 685 -41.00 18.52 -31.31
C THR A 685 -42.53 18.48 -31.36
N GLY A 686 -43.16 19.36 -32.16
CA GLY A 686 -44.63 19.40 -32.38
C GLY A 686 -45.09 20.73 -33.02
N PRO A 687 -46.38 20.87 -33.40
CA PRO A 687 -46.90 22.10 -33.99
C PRO A 687 -47.07 23.19 -32.92
N TRP A 688 -46.45 24.35 -33.17
CA TRP A 688 -46.51 25.53 -32.30
C TRP A 688 -47.51 26.54 -32.86
N LYS A 689 -48.31 27.16 -31.99
CA LYS A 689 -49.08 28.37 -32.32
C LYS A 689 -48.27 29.60 -31.93
N SER A 690 -48.14 30.54 -32.86
CA SER A 690 -47.56 31.86 -32.61
C SER A 690 -48.67 32.88 -32.35
N GLN A 691 -48.60 33.56 -31.20
CA GLN A 691 -49.44 34.71 -30.88
C GLN A 691 -48.55 35.95 -30.74
N PRO A 692 -48.76 37.01 -31.55
CA PRO A 692 -48.05 38.28 -31.38
C PRO A 692 -48.36 38.87 -30.00
N THR A 693 -47.32 39.25 -29.26
CA THR A 693 -47.42 39.96 -27.98
C THR A 693 -46.95 41.42 -28.10
N GLY A 694 -46.49 41.83 -29.27
CA GLY A 694 -46.06 43.19 -29.58
C GLY A 694 -45.50 43.31 -31.00
N PRO A 695 -45.10 44.52 -31.44
CA PRO A 695 -44.65 44.78 -32.80
C PRO A 695 -43.38 44.02 -33.22
N THR A 696 -42.60 43.52 -32.26
CA THR A 696 -41.40 42.70 -32.49
C THR A 696 -41.35 41.43 -31.64
N SER A 697 -42.45 41.06 -30.97
CA SER A 697 -42.47 39.94 -30.04
C SER A 697 -43.63 38.98 -30.31
N VAL A 698 -43.32 37.69 -30.26
CA VAL A 698 -44.27 36.60 -30.48
C VAL A 698 -44.12 35.57 -29.37
N ARG A 699 -45.24 35.17 -28.78
CA ARG A 699 -45.34 34.06 -27.83
C ARG A 699 -45.69 32.80 -28.60
N LEU A 700 -44.86 31.76 -28.45
CA LEU A 700 -45.12 30.44 -29.01
C LEU A 700 -45.76 29.55 -27.93
N THR A 701 -46.96 29.03 -28.19
CA THR A 701 -47.67 28.08 -27.32
C THR A 701 -47.91 26.77 -28.06
N ARG A 702 -47.80 25.64 -27.35
CA ARG A 702 -48.05 24.31 -27.94
C ARG A 702 -49.55 24.16 -28.25
N LYS A 703 -49.88 23.50 -29.36
CA LYS A 703 -51.25 22.99 -29.56
C LYS A 703 -51.60 21.91 -28.56
#